data_AF-A0A0B6Z7X1-F1
#
_entry.id   AF-A0A0B6Z7X1-F1
#
_cell.length_a   1.000
_cell.length_b   1.000
_cell.length_c   1.000
_cell.angle_alpha   90.00
_cell.angle_beta   90.00
_cell.angle_gamma   90.00
#
_symmetry.space_group_name_H-M   'P 1'
#
loop_
_entity.id
_entity.type
_entity.pdbx_description
1 polymer ?
#
loop_
_entity_poly.entity_id
_entity_poly.type
_entity_poly.pdbx_seq_one_letter_code
_entity_poly.pdbx_strand_id
1 'polypeptide(L)'
;METHSQRMKKRSFSRKASINIELGKEGQLVPPGIWAGNSIGVFTSGGDSQGMNAAVRAVVRMGFYLGCKVYFIKEGYQGMVDGGINIVEATWSSVSGILQMGGTIIGSARCKDFRERKGRLTAANNLVQYQITNLVVIGGDGSLTGADCFRQEWSGLLDELLQNKSITEQQRANCKNLNIVGLVGSIDNDFCGTDMTIGTDSALHRIIEAVDAIATTALSHQRAFVLEVMGRHCGYLALVGALATEASWVFIPEWPPGGDWQDKLCKKLSAERQLLQRLNIILVAEGAIDDTGNPITAEAVKQLLSDRLKMDTRVTVLGHVQRGGSPSAFDRILGSRMGAEAVLALMDATPETPACVISIVGNSTVRVPLVECVQRTKAVQAAMDARNFEEAVRLRGKSFQNNLNTYRLLSKLRPPSIIKNSTDKPQHNIAIMNLGSPACGMNAAARSFVRVALTKGYNVLGINDSFDGLLSGNVTPMTWTKVQGWSGTGGSLLGTQKQSAQDVGIGKIALKFSEYKLDGLMIVGGFQAFLSACQLADAREMFPSLCIPIVAIPCTISNNVPGSDISLGADTAINEITDICDRIKQSATGTKRRVFIAETMGGYCGYLATMAGLASGADAAYINEEKFGVIDLKQDVEHLKDKILNAGVLRGLVLR
;
A
#
# COMPACT_ATOMS: atom_id res chain seq x y z
N MET A 1 41.18 -27.04 -5.66
CA MET A 1 40.93 -25.92 -4.73
C MET A 1 40.49 -24.73 -5.57
N GLU A 2 39.18 -24.60 -5.79
CA GLU A 2 38.61 -23.40 -6.40
C GLU A 2 38.36 -22.37 -5.30
N THR A 3 38.80 -21.13 -5.53
CA THR A 3 38.78 -20.05 -4.56
C THR A 3 37.37 -19.57 -4.26
N HIS A 4 37.14 -19.21 -3.00
CA HIS A 4 35.84 -18.82 -2.41
C HIS A 4 35.11 -17.70 -3.18
N SER A 5 35.82 -16.93 -4.00
CA SER A 5 35.31 -15.85 -4.87
C SER A 5 34.53 -16.36 -6.10
N GLN A 6 34.87 -17.53 -6.65
CA GLN A 6 34.17 -18.08 -7.83
C GLN A 6 32.83 -18.74 -7.49
N ARG A 7 32.62 -19.13 -6.22
CA ARG A 7 31.35 -19.73 -5.76
C ARG A 7 30.22 -18.72 -5.58
N MET A 8 30.52 -17.43 -5.41
CA MET A 8 29.50 -16.38 -5.26
C MET A 8 28.93 -15.85 -6.59
N LYS A 9 29.57 -16.10 -7.73
CA LYS A 9 29.13 -15.58 -9.04
C LYS A 9 28.16 -16.49 -9.83
N LYS A 10 27.74 -17.64 -9.28
CA LYS A 10 26.83 -18.61 -9.96
C LYS A 10 25.53 -18.92 -9.19
N ARG A 11 25.03 -17.96 -8.42
CA ARG A 11 23.62 -17.92 -8.00
C ARG A 11 23.01 -16.57 -8.36
N SER A 12 23.06 -16.21 -9.65
CA SER A 12 22.03 -15.32 -10.16
C SER A 12 20.72 -16.10 -10.10
N PHE A 13 19.91 -15.83 -9.08
CA PHE A 13 18.49 -16.09 -9.19
C PHE A 13 18.02 -15.26 -10.38
N SER A 14 17.95 -15.85 -11.58
CA SER A 14 17.21 -15.24 -12.66
C SER A 14 15.77 -15.19 -12.17
N ARG A 15 15.31 -14.03 -11.70
CA ARG A 15 13.90 -13.73 -11.60
C ARG A 15 13.37 -13.91 -13.02
N LYS A 16 12.81 -15.07 -13.35
CA LYS A 16 11.82 -15.15 -14.44
C LYS A 16 10.58 -14.43 -13.92
N ALA A 17 10.68 -13.12 -13.69
CA ALA A 17 9.52 -12.27 -13.76
C ALA A 17 9.06 -12.41 -15.20
N SER A 18 7.84 -12.87 -15.40
CA SER A 18 7.26 -13.05 -16.74
C SER A 18 7.00 -11.72 -17.46
N ILE A 19 7.40 -10.59 -16.85
CA ILE A 19 7.22 -9.23 -17.33
C ILE A 19 8.60 -8.57 -17.32
N ASN A 20 8.94 -7.87 -18.40
CA ASN A 20 10.18 -7.08 -18.46
C ASN A 20 10.05 -5.86 -17.53
N ILE A 21 10.94 -5.74 -16.55
CA ILE A 21 10.91 -4.66 -15.56
C ILE A 21 12.11 -3.76 -15.80
N GLU A 22 11.84 -2.49 -16.12
CA GLU A 22 12.86 -1.44 -16.16
C GLU A 22 12.79 -0.63 -14.85
N LEU A 23 13.94 -0.31 -14.25
CA LEU A 23 13.98 0.49 -13.03
C LEU A 23 13.68 1.96 -13.36
N GLY A 24 12.90 2.62 -12.50
CA GLY A 24 12.67 4.06 -12.58
C GLY A 24 13.91 4.89 -12.23
N LYS A 25 13.80 6.21 -12.37
CA LYS A 25 14.90 7.15 -12.12
C LYS A 25 14.85 7.80 -10.73
N GLU A 26 14.20 7.14 -9.77
CA GLU A 26 14.14 7.63 -8.39
C GLU A 26 15.53 7.84 -7.80
N GLY A 27 15.74 9.00 -7.16
CA GLY A 27 17.02 9.39 -6.58
C GLY A 27 18.05 9.92 -7.58
N GLN A 28 17.77 9.96 -8.88
CA GLN A 28 18.64 10.59 -9.87
C GLN A 28 18.36 12.10 -9.97
N LEU A 29 19.42 12.90 -10.05
CA LEU A 29 19.32 14.32 -10.30
C LEU A 29 18.91 14.56 -11.76
N VAL A 30 17.82 15.31 -11.95
CA VAL A 30 17.31 15.69 -13.27
C VAL A 30 17.42 17.20 -13.41
N PRO A 31 18.15 17.74 -14.40
CA PRO A 31 18.22 19.19 -14.61
C PRO A 31 16.85 19.81 -14.95
N PRO A 32 16.56 21.04 -14.53
CA PRO A 32 15.34 21.75 -14.91
C PRO A 32 15.38 22.20 -16.39
N GLY A 33 14.21 22.31 -17.02
CA GLY A 33 14.04 22.99 -18.32
C GLY A 33 14.55 22.26 -19.57
N ILE A 34 14.98 21.00 -19.48
CA ILE A 34 15.57 20.24 -20.60
C ILE A 34 14.58 20.04 -21.77
N TRP A 35 13.28 19.96 -21.46
CA TRP A 35 12.24 19.56 -22.40
C TRP A 35 11.28 20.71 -22.72
N ALA A 36 11.83 21.93 -22.78
CA ALA A 36 11.10 23.13 -23.14
C ALA A 36 10.41 22.98 -24.51
N GLY A 37 9.10 23.23 -24.55
CA GLY A 37 8.31 23.17 -25.79
C GLY A 37 7.51 21.88 -25.99
N ASN A 38 7.74 20.84 -25.18
CA ASN A 38 6.90 19.64 -25.20
C ASN A 38 5.56 19.87 -24.49
N SER A 39 4.51 19.23 -24.98
CA SER A 39 3.16 19.27 -24.38
C SER A 39 2.75 17.91 -23.82
N ILE A 40 2.18 17.92 -22.62
CA ILE A 40 1.70 16.74 -21.89
C ILE A 40 0.21 16.91 -21.59
N GLY A 41 -0.61 15.92 -21.96
CA GLY A 41 -2.00 15.82 -21.51
C GLY A 41 -2.11 14.84 -20.34
N VAL A 42 -2.79 15.22 -19.26
CA VAL A 42 -3.07 14.34 -18.13
C VAL A 42 -4.58 14.23 -17.92
N PHE A 43 -5.05 13.00 -17.71
CA PHE A 43 -6.46 12.73 -17.45
C PHE A 43 -6.68 11.53 -16.55
N THR A 44 -7.81 11.54 -15.87
CA THR A 44 -8.27 10.44 -15.01
C THR A 44 -9.47 9.78 -15.67
N SER A 45 -9.50 8.45 -15.71
CA SER A 45 -10.60 7.70 -16.32
C SER A 45 -10.88 6.39 -15.61
N GLY A 46 -12.16 6.05 -15.50
CA GLY A 46 -12.62 4.84 -14.82
C GLY A 46 -13.24 5.14 -13.46
N GLY A 47 -13.23 4.16 -12.56
CA GLY A 47 -13.58 4.41 -11.16
C GLY A 47 -12.54 5.30 -10.52
N ASP A 48 -12.98 6.30 -9.76
CA ASP A 48 -12.08 7.14 -8.99
C ASP A 48 -11.45 6.38 -7.83
N SER A 49 -10.25 6.80 -7.43
CA SER A 49 -9.56 6.28 -6.27
C SER A 49 -8.81 7.41 -5.55
N GLN A 50 -8.67 7.27 -4.24
CA GLN A 50 -7.95 8.24 -3.44
C GLN A 50 -6.46 8.23 -3.86
N GLY A 51 -5.87 9.43 -4.00
CA GLY A 51 -4.48 9.58 -4.45
C GLY A 51 -4.33 9.92 -5.93
N MET A 52 -5.39 9.82 -6.75
CA MET A 52 -5.38 10.31 -8.14
C MET A 52 -4.98 11.79 -8.24
N ASN A 53 -5.47 12.63 -7.31
CA ASN A 53 -5.08 14.05 -7.25
C ASN A 53 -3.58 14.24 -6.93
N ALA A 54 -2.97 13.35 -6.15
CA ALA A 54 -1.53 13.37 -5.88
C ALA A 54 -0.73 13.09 -7.16
N ALA A 55 -1.17 12.10 -7.94
CA ALA A 55 -0.58 11.78 -9.23
C ALA A 55 -0.74 12.91 -10.25
N VAL A 56 -1.95 13.48 -10.41
CA VAL A 56 -2.18 14.65 -11.27
C VAL A 56 -1.28 15.81 -10.86
N ARG A 57 -1.18 16.11 -9.56
CA ARG A 57 -0.30 17.16 -9.04
C ARG A 57 1.15 16.92 -9.43
N ALA A 58 1.66 15.70 -9.24
CA ALA A 58 3.05 15.38 -9.55
C ALA A 58 3.35 15.48 -11.05
N VAL A 59 2.45 15.02 -11.92
CA VAL A 59 2.59 15.15 -13.38
C VAL A 59 2.70 16.62 -13.78
N VAL A 60 1.81 17.48 -13.26
CA VAL A 60 1.82 18.91 -13.58
C VAL A 60 3.10 19.58 -13.07
N ARG A 61 3.49 19.33 -11.81
CA ARG A 61 4.67 19.96 -11.20
C ARG A 61 5.96 19.50 -11.87
N MET A 62 6.09 18.22 -12.17
CA MET A 62 7.26 17.66 -12.84
C MET A 62 7.34 18.10 -14.30
N GLY A 63 6.20 18.18 -15.00
CA GLY A 63 6.13 18.74 -16.34
C GLY A 63 6.67 20.18 -16.39
N PHE A 64 6.22 21.05 -15.48
CA PHE A 64 6.74 22.43 -15.39
C PHE A 64 8.21 22.50 -15.00
N TYR A 65 8.66 21.64 -14.09
CA TYR A 65 10.07 21.56 -13.72
C TYR A 65 10.98 21.27 -14.92
N LEU A 66 10.52 20.42 -15.85
CA LEU A 66 11.22 20.09 -17.08
C LEU A 66 11.00 21.09 -18.23
N GLY A 67 10.16 22.12 -18.03
CA GLY A 67 9.84 23.14 -19.04
C GLY A 67 8.71 22.76 -20.01
N CYS A 68 8.00 21.66 -19.75
CA CYS A 68 6.86 21.23 -20.58
C CYS A 68 5.60 22.08 -20.30
N LYS A 69 4.73 22.19 -21.31
CA LYS A 69 3.34 22.63 -21.13
C LYS A 69 2.49 21.44 -20.71
N VAL A 70 1.61 21.64 -19.74
CA VAL A 70 0.75 20.55 -19.22
C VAL A 70 -0.71 20.96 -19.36
N TYR A 71 -1.54 20.06 -19.87
CA TYR A 71 -2.96 20.24 -20.09
C TYR A 71 -3.76 19.22 -19.27
N PHE A 72 -4.79 19.69 -18.56
CA PHE A 72 -5.83 18.83 -18.04
C PHE A 72 -6.80 18.47 -19.13
N ILE A 73 -7.17 17.18 -19.21
CA ILE A 73 -8.31 16.75 -19.99
C ILE A 73 -9.37 16.29 -19.00
N LYS A 74 -10.46 17.06 -18.90
CA LYS A 74 -11.53 16.84 -17.93
C LYS A 74 -12.40 15.65 -18.32
N GLU A 75 -13.06 15.04 -17.34
CA GLU A 75 -14.01 13.94 -17.55
C GLU A 75 -13.43 12.74 -18.33
N GLY A 76 -12.12 12.53 -18.20
CA GLY A 76 -11.39 11.45 -18.86
C GLY A 76 -11.51 11.44 -20.38
N TYR A 77 -11.78 10.25 -20.95
CA TYR A 77 -11.95 10.11 -22.41
C TYR A 77 -13.11 10.92 -22.96
N GLN A 78 -14.15 11.21 -22.16
CA GLN A 78 -15.29 11.97 -22.66
C GLN A 78 -14.86 13.40 -22.99
N GLY A 79 -14.16 14.09 -22.07
CA GLY A 79 -13.68 15.43 -22.37
C GLY A 79 -12.58 15.45 -23.42
N MET A 80 -11.86 14.34 -23.63
CA MET A 80 -10.95 14.20 -24.76
C MET A 80 -11.69 14.22 -26.11
N VAL A 81 -12.84 13.54 -26.19
CA VAL A 81 -13.71 13.50 -27.39
C VAL A 81 -14.42 14.84 -27.58
N ASP A 82 -14.96 15.41 -26.50
CA ASP A 82 -15.71 16.67 -26.54
C ASP A 82 -14.80 17.87 -26.90
N GLY A 83 -13.54 17.85 -26.46
CA GLY A 83 -12.56 18.89 -26.74
C GLY A 83 -12.91 20.24 -26.11
N GLY A 84 -12.33 21.32 -26.65
CA GLY A 84 -12.62 22.71 -26.28
C GLY A 84 -12.41 22.99 -24.79
N ILE A 85 -13.49 23.32 -24.07
CA ILE A 85 -13.47 23.70 -22.65
C ILE A 85 -12.97 22.60 -21.70
N ASN A 86 -12.92 21.35 -22.19
CA ASN A 86 -12.45 20.20 -21.43
C ASN A 86 -10.93 20.03 -21.48
N ILE A 87 -10.24 20.65 -22.44
CA ILE A 87 -8.77 20.65 -22.53
C ILE A 87 -8.27 22.02 -22.03
N VAL A 88 -7.75 22.04 -20.82
CA VAL A 88 -7.38 23.28 -20.13
C VAL A 88 -5.90 23.27 -19.77
N GLU A 89 -5.17 24.31 -20.15
CA GLU A 89 -3.77 24.47 -19.74
C GLU A 89 -3.68 24.60 -18.22
N ALA A 90 -2.85 23.76 -17.61
CA ALA A 90 -2.61 23.77 -16.18
C ALA A 90 -1.74 24.99 -15.81
N THR A 91 -1.81 25.38 -14.55
CA THR A 91 -0.86 26.34 -13.95
C THR A 91 -0.26 25.76 -12.68
N TRP A 92 0.86 26.31 -12.21
CA TRP A 92 1.46 25.88 -10.94
C TRP A 92 0.43 25.93 -9.79
N SER A 93 -0.39 26.99 -9.73
CA SER A 93 -1.42 27.19 -8.72
C SER A 93 -2.61 26.24 -8.88
N SER A 94 -2.95 25.79 -10.09
CA SER A 94 -4.11 24.92 -10.38
C SER A 94 -4.10 23.57 -9.62
N VAL A 95 -2.92 23.04 -9.30
CA VAL A 95 -2.75 21.80 -8.52
C VAL A 95 -2.37 22.04 -7.06
N SER A 96 -2.54 23.26 -6.56
CA SER A 96 -2.24 23.57 -5.16
C SER A 96 -3.40 23.17 -4.25
N GLY A 97 -3.11 22.39 -3.22
CA GLY A 97 -4.11 21.99 -2.23
C GLY A 97 -5.03 20.84 -2.66
N ILE A 98 -4.72 20.16 -3.76
CA ILE A 98 -5.46 18.97 -4.20
C ILE A 98 -4.91 17.67 -3.60
N LEU A 99 -3.70 17.69 -3.03
CA LEU A 99 -2.98 16.51 -2.54
C LEU A 99 -3.78 15.71 -1.50
N GLN A 100 -4.48 16.41 -0.60
CA GLN A 100 -5.29 15.82 0.46
C GLN A 100 -6.75 15.54 0.07
N MET A 101 -7.14 15.83 -1.18
CA MET A 101 -8.50 15.63 -1.66
C MET A 101 -8.68 14.21 -2.21
N GLY A 102 -9.78 13.56 -1.81
CA GLY A 102 -10.24 12.32 -2.43
C GLY A 102 -10.74 12.50 -3.87
N GLY A 103 -11.00 11.37 -4.55
CA GLY A 103 -11.48 11.35 -5.92
C GLY A 103 -10.52 12.03 -6.91
N THR A 104 -11.08 12.73 -7.90
CA THR A 104 -10.31 13.45 -8.92
C THR A 104 -10.89 14.83 -9.21
N ILE A 105 -10.06 15.87 -9.14
CA ILE A 105 -10.46 17.27 -9.40
C ILE A 105 -10.73 17.58 -10.88
N ILE A 106 -10.25 16.73 -11.79
CA ILE A 106 -10.47 16.88 -13.24
C ILE A 106 -11.64 16.03 -13.73
N GLY A 107 -12.33 15.31 -12.84
CA GLY A 107 -13.47 14.47 -13.19
C GLY A 107 -13.07 13.18 -13.89
N SER A 108 -13.96 12.19 -13.88
CA SER A 108 -13.79 10.93 -14.58
C SER A 108 -15.14 10.49 -15.13
N ALA A 109 -15.21 10.22 -16.43
CA ALA A 109 -16.42 9.72 -17.07
C ALA A 109 -16.16 8.45 -17.87
N ARG A 110 -17.17 7.57 -17.89
CA ARG A 110 -17.21 6.45 -18.84
C ARG A 110 -17.59 7.01 -20.20
N CYS A 111 -16.70 6.86 -21.19
CA CYS A 111 -16.97 7.31 -22.54
C CYS A 111 -17.36 6.13 -23.44
N LYS A 112 -18.59 6.13 -23.96
CA LYS A 112 -19.04 5.15 -24.95
C LYS A 112 -18.46 5.48 -26.33
N ASP A 113 -18.42 6.75 -26.69
CA ASP A 113 -17.98 7.23 -28.00
C ASP A 113 -16.52 6.83 -28.30
N PHE A 114 -15.66 6.83 -27.28
CA PHE A 114 -14.25 6.43 -27.42
C PHE A 114 -14.07 4.93 -27.73
N ARG A 115 -15.10 4.09 -27.50
CA ARG A 115 -15.08 2.69 -27.95
C ARG A 115 -15.23 2.58 -29.46
N GLU A 116 -15.85 3.57 -30.10
CA GLU A 116 -15.98 3.65 -31.54
C GLU A 116 -14.78 4.39 -32.15
N ARG A 117 -14.36 3.97 -33.34
CA ARG A 117 -13.24 4.62 -34.04
C ARG A 117 -13.52 6.09 -34.35
N LYS A 118 -14.79 6.43 -34.61
CA LYS A 118 -15.23 7.83 -34.82
C LYS A 118 -14.95 8.72 -33.61
N GLY A 119 -15.24 8.25 -32.41
CA GLY A 119 -14.92 9.01 -31.19
C GLY A 119 -13.41 9.17 -30.99
N ARG A 120 -12.63 8.11 -31.26
CA ARG A 120 -11.16 8.19 -31.22
C ARG A 120 -10.60 9.17 -32.26
N LEU A 121 -11.19 9.24 -33.45
CA LEU A 121 -10.83 10.21 -34.50
C LEU A 121 -11.05 11.65 -34.02
N THR A 122 -12.21 11.94 -33.40
CA THR A 122 -12.49 13.26 -32.81
C THR A 122 -11.51 13.60 -31.69
N ALA A 123 -11.24 12.65 -30.79
CA ALA A 123 -10.26 12.83 -29.72
C ALA A 123 -8.85 13.12 -30.26
N ALA A 124 -8.41 12.38 -31.28
CA ALA A 124 -7.12 12.61 -31.94
C ALA A 124 -7.04 14.01 -32.56
N ASN A 125 -8.11 14.46 -33.24
CA ASN A 125 -8.16 15.81 -33.78
C ASN A 125 -7.97 16.86 -32.67
N ASN A 126 -8.71 16.74 -31.57
CA ASN A 126 -8.60 17.67 -30.44
C ASN A 126 -7.18 17.72 -29.87
N LEU A 127 -6.53 16.57 -29.64
CA LEU A 127 -5.16 16.53 -29.14
C LEU A 127 -4.17 17.21 -30.10
N VAL A 128 -4.33 17.01 -31.41
CA VAL A 128 -3.48 17.63 -32.45
C VAL A 128 -3.64 19.16 -32.48
N GLN A 129 -4.85 19.69 -32.25
CA GLN A 129 -5.07 21.14 -32.17
C GLN A 129 -4.25 21.80 -31.04
N TYR A 130 -4.07 21.10 -29.93
CA TYR A 130 -3.25 21.56 -28.79
C TYR A 130 -1.79 21.05 -28.84
N GLN A 131 -1.39 20.36 -29.92
CA GLN A 131 -0.07 19.74 -30.08
C GLN A 131 0.30 18.78 -28.94
N ILE A 132 -0.68 18.07 -28.38
CA ILE A 132 -0.47 17.12 -27.30
C ILE A 132 -0.06 15.76 -27.89
N THR A 133 1.21 15.40 -27.71
CA THR A 133 1.80 14.12 -28.19
C THR A 133 2.21 13.19 -27.05
N ASN A 134 2.15 13.67 -25.81
CA ASN A 134 2.48 12.91 -24.61
C ASN A 134 1.24 12.82 -23.72
N LEU A 135 0.81 11.62 -23.37
CA LEU A 135 -0.36 11.39 -22.53
C LEU A 135 0.01 10.61 -21.27
N VAL A 136 -0.42 11.14 -20.13
CA VAL A 136 -0.48 10.42 -18.86
C VAL A 136 -1.92 10.02 -18.57
N VAL A 137 -2.15 8.70 -18.53
CA VAL A 137 -3.47 8.11 -18.26
C VAL A 137 -3.51 7.59 -16.84
N ILE A 138 -4.40 8.11 -16.01
CA ILE A 138 -4.57 7.66 -14.62
C ILE A 138 -5.90 6.91 -14.50
N GLY A 139 -5.87 5.60 -14.27
CA GLY A 139 -7.10 4.81 -14.21
C GLY A 139 -6.89 3.33 -13.97
N GLY A 140 -7.98 2.57 -14.07
CA GLY A 140 -7.96 1.11 -13.96
C GLY A 140 -7.63 0.40 -15.28
N ASP A 141 -7.74 -0.94 -15.26
CA ASP A 141 -7.42 -1.83 -16.39
C ASP A 141 -8.13 -1.44 -17.70
N GLY A 142 -9.43 -1.13 -17.63
CA GLY A 142 -10.21 -0.74 -18.81
C GLY A 142 -9.72 0.55 -19.46
N SER A 143 -9.29 1.52 -18.67
CA SER A 143 -8.75 2.80 -19.17
C SER A 143 -7.40 2.59 -19.85
N LEU A 144 -6.52 1.82 -19.21
CA LEU A 144 -5.20 1.51 -19.75
C LEU A 144 -5.27 0.67 -21.04
N THR A 145 -6.21 -0.29 -21.11
CA THR A 145 -6.49 -1.03 -22.35
C THR A 145 -6.94 -0.11 -23.48
N GLY A 146 -7.81 0.86 -23.18
CA GLY A 146 -8.25 1.87 -24.15
C GLY A 146 -7.12 2.75 -24.66
N ALA A 147 -6.18 3.11 -23.77
CA ALA A 147 -5.00 3.90 -24.13
C ALA A 147 -4.07 3.15 -25.09
N ASP A 148 -3.80 1.87 -24.85
CA ASP A 148 -2.97 1.05 -25.75
C ASP A 148 -3.57 0.93 -27.16
N CYS A 149 -4.88 0.65 -27.23
CA CYS A 149 -5.63 0.63 -28.50
C CYS A 149 -5.50 1.97 -29.24
N PHE A 150 -5.67 3.08 -28.53
CA PHE A 150 -5.55 4.42 -29.11
C PHE A 150 -4.15 4.71 -29.67
N ARG A 151 -3.08 4.26 -28.99
CA ARG A 151 -1.71 4.39 -29.49
C ARG A 151 -1.48 3.60 -30.77
N GLN A 152 -1.98 2.37 -30.84
CA GLN A 152 -1.82 1.50 -32.01
C GLN A 152 -2.53 2.08 -33.23
N GLU A 153 -3.73 2.66 -33.04
CA GLU A 153 -4.50 3.26 -34.12
C GLU A 153 -4.05 4.68 -34.49
N TRP A 154 -3.18 5.32 -33.70
CA TRP A 154 -2.80 6.74 -33.83
C TRP A 154 -2.39 7.15 -35.24
N SER A 155 -1.49 6.40 -35.88
CA SER A 155 -1.02 6.70 -37.23
C SER A 155 -2.15 6.71 -38.25
N GLY A 156 -3.02 5.68 -38.22
CA GLY A 156 -4.18 5.58 -39.10
C GLY A 156 -5.24 6.66 -38.84
N LEU A 157 -5.43 7.08 -37.59
CA LEU A 157 -6.32 8.20 -37.25
C LEU A 157 -5.81 9.52 -37.84
N LEU A 158 -4.50 9.77 -37.75
CA LEU A 158 -3.92 10.99 -38.30
C LEU A 158 -3.97 11.04 -39.83
N ASP A 159 -3.79 9.90 -40.50
CA ASP A 159 -3.87 9.82 -41.96
C ASP A 159 -5.31 10.09 -42.44
N GLU A 160 -6.31 9.59 -41.70
CA GLU A 160 -7.73 9.87 -41.94
C GLU A 160 -8.08 11.35 -41.72
N LEU A 161 -7.54 11.98 -40.66
CA LEU A 161 -7.74 13.41 -40.40
C LEU A 161 -7.13 14.29 -41.50
N LEU A 162 -5.99 13.87 -42.07
CA LEU A 162 -5.34 14.56 -43.19
C LEU A 162 -6.18 14.44 -44.47
N GLN A 163 -6.71 13.25 -44.76
CA GLN A 163 -7.62 13.03 -45.90
C GLN A 163 -8.90 13.86 -45.77
N ASN A 164 -9.45 13.95 -44.56
CA ASN A 164 -10.63 14.75 -44.24
C ASN A 164 -10.35 16.26 -44.14
N LYS A 165 -9.12 16.71 -44.44
CA LYS A 165 -8.66 18.12 -44.36
C LYS A 165 -8.91 18.77 -42.99
N SER A 166 -8.96 17.97 -41.93
CA SER A 166 -9.18 18.46 -40.56
C SER A 166 -7.87 18.92 -39.90
N ILE A 167 -6.73 18.40 -40.37
CA ILE A 167 -5.39 18.79 -39.93
C ILE A 167 -4.49 19.08 -41.13
N THR A 168 -3.44 19.87 -40.90
CA THR A 168 -2.40 20.18 -41.89
C THR A 168 -1.29 19.13 -41.92
N GLU A 169 -0.53 19.06 -43.02
CA GLU A 169 0.66 18.20 -43.11
C GLU A 169 1.71 18.51 -42.01
N GLN A 170 1.85 19.79 -41.64
CA GLN A 170 2.75 20.21 -40.57
C GLN A 170 2.29 19.71 -39.19
N GLN A 171 0.99 19.81 -38.89
CA GLN A 171 0.42 19.25 -37.65
C GLN A 171 0.57 17.73 -37.59
N ARG A 172 0.36 17.05 -38.73
CA ARG A 172 0.59 15.61 -38.87
C ARG A 172 2.05 15.24 -38.61
N ALA A 173 3.00 16.01 -39.13
CA ALA A 173 4.43 15.76 -38.94
C ALA A 173 4.84 15.95 -37.47
N ASN A 174 4.38 17.04 -36.84
CA ASN A 174 4.69 17.34 -35.44
C ASN A 174 4.08 16.32 -34.48
N CYS A 175 2.90 15.78 -34.79
CA CYS A 175 2.18 14.84 -33.93
C CYS A 175 2.36 13.37 -34.35
N LYS A 176 3.42 13.02 -35.10
CA LYS A 176 3.58 11.71 -35.73
C LYS A 176 3.48 10.54 -34.74
N ASN A 177 4.01 10.70 -33.54
CA ASN A 177 4.07 9.66 -32.53
C ASN A 177 3.31 10.08 -31.28
N LEU A 178 2.58 9.13 -30.69
CA LEU A 178 1.88 9.32 -29.43
C LEU A 178 2.59 8.51 -28.36
N ASN A 179 3.14 9.22 -27.38
CA ASN A 179 3.76 8.64 -26.20
C ASN A 179 2.70 8.50 -25.11
N ILE A 180 2.54 7.30 -24.57
CA ILE A 180 1.56 7.02 -23.51
C ILE A 180 2.27 6.38 -22.33
N VAL A 181 2.00 6.94 -21.15
CA VAL A 181 2.35 6.33 -19.87
C VAL A 181 1.09 6.18 -19.02
N GLY A 182 0.90 4.98 -18.49
CA GLY A 182 -0.23 4.63 -17.62
C GLY A 182 0.14 4.67 -16.14
N LEU A 183 -0.78 5.15 -15.30
CA LEU A 183 -0.75 5.04 -13.85
C LEU A 183 -2.00 4.30 -13.38
N VAL A 184 -1.82 3.32 -12.49
CA VAL A 184 -2.93 2.48 -12.03
C VAL A 184 -3.62 3.14 -10.84
N GLY A 185 -4.74 3.82 -11.10
CA GLY A 185 -5.66 4.33 -10.10
C GLY A 185 -6.84 3.39 -9.92
N SER A 186 -6.76 2.53 -8.90
CA SER A 186 -7.77 1.52 -8.59
C SER A 186 -7.70 1.19 -7.10
N ILE A 187 -8.85 1.01 -6.46
CA ILE A 187 -8.90 0.53 -5.06
C ILE A 187 -8.73 -1.00 -4.99
N ASP A 188 -9.07 -1.71 -6.07
CA ASP A 188 -9.24 -3.17 -6.06
C ASP A 188 -7.91 -3.94 -6.06
N ASN A 189 -6.78 -3.27 -6.34
CA ASN A 189 -5.45 -3.89 -6.57
C ASN A 189 -5.50 -5.05 -7.58
N ASP A 190 -6.26 -4.85 -8.65
CA ASP A 190 -6.59 -5.85 -9.66
C ASP A 190 -5.58 -5.94 -10.81
N PHE A 191 -4.77 -4.89 -10.99
CA PHE A 191 -3.80 -4.78 -12.08
C PHE A 191 -2.54 -5.60 -11.83
N CYS A 192 -2.23 -6.52 -12.74
CA CYS A 192 -1.04 -7.36 -12.62
C CYS A 192 0.22 -6.59 -13.08
N GLY A 193 1.28 -6.61 -12.28
CA GLY A 193 2.57 -5.98 -12.59
C GLY A 193 3.00 -4.88 -11.61
N THR A 194 2.10 -4.48 -10.71
CA THR A 194 2.40 -3.62 -9.56
C THR A 194 2.10 -4.37 -8.26
N ASP A 195 2.85 -4.10 -7.20
CA ASP A 195 2.58 -4.65 -5.87
C ASP A 195 1.36 -3.97 -5.22
N MET A 196 1.15 -2.68 -5.51
CA MET A 196 0.05 -1.85 -5.00
C MET A 196 -0.44 -0.87 -6.08
N THR A 197 -1.75 -0.63 -6.12
CA THR A 197 -2.39 0.41 -6.95
C THR A 197 -2.75 1.64 -6.12
N ILE A 198 -2.82 2.80 -6.77
CA ILE A 198 -3.14 4.07 -6.11
C ILE A 198 -4.60 4.02 -5.64
N GLY A 199 -4.80 4.08 -4.33
CA GLY A 199 -6.08 4.13 -3.63
C GLY A 199 -6.43 2.88 -2.84
N THR A 200 -5.69 1.77 -3.01
CA THR A 200 -5.95 0.53 -2.28
C THR A 200 -5.73 0.69 -0.78
N ASP A 201 -4.68 1.38 -0.38
CA ASP A 201 -4.37 1.58 1.03
C ASP A 201 -5.42 2.49 1.70
N SER A 202 -5.84 3.55 1.01
CA SER A 202 -6.91 4.44 1.47
C SER A 202 -8.25 3.70 1.59
N ALA A 203 -8.60 2.85 0.63
CA ALA A 203 -9.81 2.02 0.70
C ALA A 203 -9.75 1.04 1.87
N LEU A 204 -8.57 0.45 2.13
CA LEU A 204 -8.36 -0.41 3.28
C LEU A 204 -8.55 0.33 4.62
N HIS A 205 -8.08 1.57 4.74
CA HIS A 205 -8.35 2.41 5.91
C HIS A 205 -9.86 2.56 6.15
N ARG A 206 -10.64 2.85 5.10
CA ARG A 206 -12.11 2.96 5.21
C ARG A 206 -12.77 1.64 5.64
N ILE A 207 -12.29 0.50 5.16
CA ILE A 207 -12.78 -0.82 5.56
C ILE A 207 -12.49 -1.07 7.04
N ILE A 208 -11.25 -0.82 7.48
CA ILE A 208 -10.83 -1.04 8.87
C ILE A 208 -11.59 -0.11 9.83
N GLU A 209 -11.71 1.18 9.51
CA GLU A 209 -12.47 2.14 10.31
C GLU A 209 -13.94 1.72 10.47
N ALA A 210 -14.57 1.22 9.41
CA ALA A 210 -15.94 0.73 9.48
C ALA A 210 -16.05 -0.54 10.34
N VAL A 211 -15.10 -1.46 10.22
CA VAL A 211 -15.06 -2.68 11.03
C VAL A 211 -14.85 -2.34 12.51
N ASP A 212 -13.90 -1.45 12.83
CA ASP A 212 -13.60 -1.04 14.20
C ASP A 212 -14.79 -0.31 14.84
N ALA A 213 -15.45 0.57 14.09
CA ALA A 213 -16.68 1.22 14.53
C ALA A 213 -17.79 0.20 14.85
N ILE A 214 -17.97 -0.81 13.99
CA ILE A 214 -18.96 -1.87 14.18
C ILE A 214 -18.59 -2.80 15.36
N ALA A 215 -17.30 -3.12 15.53
CA ALA A 215 -16.81 -4.06 16.53
C ALA A 215 -17.27 -3.71 17.95
N THR A 216 -17.30 -2.42 18.30
CA THR A 216 -17.78 -1.95 19.62
C THR A 216 -19.24 -2.30 19.88
N THR A 217 -20.12 -2.07 18.89
CA THR A 217 -21.55 -2.38 18.98
C THR A 217 -21.81 -3.89 18.97
N ALA A 218 -21.01 -4.62 18.19
CA ALA A 218 -21.11 -6.05 18.02
C ALA A 218 -20.69 -6.81 19.30
N LEU A 219 -19.60 -6.38 19.95
CA LEU A 219 -19.16 -6.90 21.26
C LEU A 219 -20.22 -6.69 22.36
N SER A 220 -20.91 -5.55 22.33
CA SER A 220 -21.94 -5.18 23.30
C SER A 220 -23.15 -6.13 23.23
N HIS A 221 -23.59 -6.49 22.04
CA HIS A 221 -24.79 -7.30 21.80
C HIS A 221 -24.53 -8.77 21.43
N GLN A 222 -23.28 -9.23 21.41
CA GLN A 222 -22.90 -10.57 20.96
C GLN A 222 -23.39 -10.92 19.55
N ARG A 223 -23.21 -9.99 18.61
CA ARG A 223 -23.72 -10.09 17.23
C ARG A 223 -22.67 -10.61 16.25
N ALA A 224 -23.15 -11.26 15.20
CA ALA A 224 -22.37 -11.49 14.00
C ALA A 224 -22.61 -10.36 12.99
N PHE A 225 -21.53 -9.90 12.36
CA PHE A 225 -21.61 -8.92 11.27
C PHE A 225 -21.02 -9.50 10.00
N VAL A 226 -21.77 -9.40 8.92
CA VAL A 226 -21.34 -9.71 7.57
C VAL A 226 -21.13 -8.39 6.84
N LEU A 227 -19.89 -8.05 6.49
CA LEU A 227 -19.57 -6.84 5.77
C LEU A 227 -19.24 -7.16 4.32
N GLU A 228 -19.92 -6.49 3.41
CA GLU A 228 -19.65 -6.58 1.97
C GLU A 228 -18.67 -5.47 1.57
N VAL A 229 -17.55 -5.88 0.97
CA VAL A 229 -16.45 -5.00 0.54
C VAL A 229 -16.29 -5.02 -0.97
N MET A 230 -15.85 -3.89 -1.52
CA MET A 230 -15.58 -3.75 -2.95
C MET A 230 -14.43 -4.67 -3.38
N GLY A 231 -14.44 -5.04 -4.66
CA GLY A 231 -13.43 -5.94 -5.23
C GLY A 231 -13.99 -6.79 -6.35
N ARG A 232 -14.70 -6.18 -7.30
CA ARG A 232 -15.52 -6.80 -8.36
C ARG A 232 -15.10 -8.22 -8.76
N HIS A 233 -13.84 -8.40 -9.15
CA HIS A 233 -13.24 -9.69 -9.48
C HIS A 233 -11.91 -9.92 -8.73
N CYS A 234 -11.62 -9.12 -7.71
CA CYS A 234 -10.37 -9.16 -6.95
C CYS A 234 -10.66 -9.19 -5.45
N GLY A 235 -10.22 -10.25 -4.77
CA GLY A 235 -10.40 -10.42 -3.33
C GLY A 235 -9.39 -9.68 -2.44
N TYR A 236 -8.50 -8.84 -3.00
CA TYR A 236 -7.39 -8.25 -2.24
C TYR A 236 -7.87 -7.42 -1.05
N LEU A 237 -8.83 -6.51 -1.25
CA LEU A 237 -9.38 -5.67 -0.18
C LEU A 237 -10.02 -6.51 0.94
N ALA A 238 -10.82 -7.52 0.58
CA ALA A 238 -11.43 -8.44 1.54
C ALA A 238 -10.39 -9.24 2.32
N LEU A 239 -9.38 -9.77 1.64
CA LEU A 239 -8.33 -10.58 2.24
C LEU A 239 -7.46 -9.78 3.21
N VAL A 240 -6.98 -8.61 2.79
CA VAL A 240 -6.12 -7.76 3.62
C VAL A 240 -6.94 -7.13 4.75
N GLY A 241 -8.17 -6.69 4.49
CA GLY A 241 -9.10 -6.23 5.52
C GLY A 241 -9.36 -7.31 6.57
N ALA A 242 -9.53 -8.57 6.15
CA ALA A 242 -9.76 -9.70 7.05
C ALA A 242 -8.52 -10.02 7.90
N LEU A 243 -7.33 -9.88 7.31
CA LEU A 243 -6.06 -10.07 8.03
C LEU A 243 -5.84 -8.97 9.07
N ALA A 244 -6.12 -7.72 8.73
CA ALA A 244 -5.94 -6.57 9.62
C ALA A 244 -6.90 -6.59 10.81
N THR A 245 -8.19 -6.89 10.55
CA THR A 245 -9.29 -6.85 11.54
C THR A 245 -9.50 -8.15 12.30
N GLU A 246 -8.71 -9.19 12.04
CA GLU A 246 -8.90 -10.54 12.56
C GLU A 246 -10.27 -11.16 12.24
N ALA A 247 -10.78 -10.94 11.03
CA ALA A 247 -12.09 -11.48 10.65
C ALA A 247 -12.16 -13.00 10.81
N SER A 248 -13.27 -13.47 11.41
CA SER A 248 -13.59 -14.88 11.61
C SER A 248 -13.64 -15.65 10.31
N TRP A 249 -14.13 -15.03 9.22
CA TRP A 249 -14.14 -15.65 7.90
C TRP A 249 -14.01 -14.59 6.81
N VAL A 250 -13.47 -14.99 5.65
CA VAL A 250 -13.40 -14.16 4.45
C VAL A 250 -13.86 -14.98 3.25
N PHE A 251 -14.64 -14.36 2.37
CA PHE A 251 -15.01 -14.92 1.07
C PHE A 251 -14.38 -14.08 -0.05
N ILE A 252 -13.57 -14.72 -0.89
CA ILE A 252 -12.88 -14.09 -2.02
C ILE A 252 -13.00 -14.95 -3.29
N PRO A 253 -13.07 -14.34 -4.49
CA PRO A 253 -13.18 -15.08 -5.74
C PRO A 253 -11.97 -15.98 -6.04
N GLU A 254 -10.76 -15.58 -5.65
CA GLU A 254 -9.54 -16.34 -5.94
C GLU A 254 -9.36 -17.56 -5.04
N TRP A 255 -10.12 -17.65 -3.94
CA TRP A 255 -10.12 -18.79 -3.04
C TRP A 255 -11.56 -19.09 -2.61
N PRO A 256 -12.37 -19.65 -3.53
CA PRO A 256 -13.74 -20.01 -3.22
C PRO A 256 -13.75 -21.14 -2.20
N PRO A 257 -14.74 -21.17 -1.31
CA PRO A 257 -14.86 -22.23 -0.34
C PRO A 257 -15.53 -23.46 -1.00
N GLY A 258 -15.13 -24.67 -0.59
CA GLY A 258 -15.69 -25.92 -1.14
C GLY A 258 -17.13 -26.17 -0.71
N GLY A 259 -17.84 -27.10 -1.36
CA GLY A 259 -19.29 -27.33 -1.15
C GLY A 259 -19.81 -27.53 0.30
N ASP A 260 -18.96 -27.94 1.26
CA ASP A 260 -19.31 -28.07 2.69
C ASP A 260 -19.02 -26.80 3.52
N TRP A 261 -18.82 -25.64 2.86
CA TRP A 261 -18.43 -24.40 3.53
C TRP A 261 -19.44 -23.90 4.54
N GLN A 262 -20.73 -24.13 4.28
CA GLN A 262 -21.82 -23.71 5.18
C GLN A 262 -21.67 -24.39 6.55
N ASP A 263 -21.43 -25.70 6.55
CA ASP A 263 -21.21 -26.48 7.76
C ASP A 263 -19.90 -26.10 8.45
N LYS A 264 -18.83 -25.90 7.68
CA LYS A 264 -17.52 -25.45 8.20
C LYS A 264 -17.61 -24.08 8.87
N LEU A 265 -18.32 -23.14 8.25
CA LEU A 265 -18.55 -21.81 8.80
C LEU A 265 -19.34 -21.90 10.09
N CYS A 266 -20.50 -22.58 10.09
CA CYS A 266 -21.33 -22.73 11.28
C CYS A 266 -20.56 -23.38 12.43
N LYS A 267 -19.83 -24.48 12.16
CA LYS A 267 -19.00 -25.18 13.15
C LYS A 267 -17.93 -24.27 13.74
N LYS A 268 -17.27 -23.46 12.91
CA LYS A 268 -16.28 -22.50 13.36
C LYS A 268 -16.90 -21.44 14.26
N LEU A 269 -17.95 -20.76 13.82
CA LEU A 269 -18.56 -19.70 14.61
C LEU A 269 -19.16 -20.21 15.93
N SER A 270 -19.74 -21.42 15.94
CA SER A 270 -20.18 -22.07 17.18
C SER A 270 -19.02 -22.32 18.15
N ALA A 271 -17.90 -22.82 17.65
CA ALA A 271 -16.72 -23.07 18.47
C ALA A 271 -16.06 -21.77 18.96
N GLU A 272 -16.06 -20.71 18.15
CA GLU A 272 -15.65 -19.36 18.56
C GLU A 272 -16.50 -18.87 19.73
N ARG A 273 -17.83 -19.01 19.64
CA ARG A 273 -18.76 -18.63 20.71
C ARG A 273 -18.58 -19.44 21.99
N GLN A 274 -18.29 -20.74 21.87
CA GLN A 274 -17.96 -21.61 23.02
C GLN A 274 -16.65 -21.19 23.72
N LEU A 275 -15.72 -20.57 22.99
CA LEU A 275 -14.51 -19.96 23.54
C LEU A 275 -14.75 -18.54 24.07
N LEU A 276 -16.01 -18.17 24.33
CA LEU A 276 -16.44 -16.87 24.84
C LEU A 276 -16.09 -15.70 23.92
N GLN A 277 -15.88 -15.96 22.61
CA GLN A 277 -15.79 -14.87 21.65
C GLN A 277 -17.17 -14.23 21.50
N ARG A 278 -17.22 -12.93 21.80
CA ARG A 278 -18.45 -12.13 21.75
C ARG A 278 -18.68 -11.46 20.39
N LEU A 279 -17.72 -11.56 19.48
CA LEU A 279 -17.72 -10.87 18.19
C LEU A 279 -17.38 -11.87 17.10
N ASN A 280 -18.16 -11.88 16.03
CA ASN A 280 -17.83 -12.58 14.80
C ASN A 280 -17.97 -11.60 13.63
N ILE A 281 -16.88 -11.39 12.91
CA ILE A 281 -16.82 -10.53 11.72
C ILE A 281 -16.57 -11.43 10.52
N ILE A 282 -17.41 -11.31 9.50
CA ILE A 282 -17.24 -12.01 8.23
C ILE A 282 -17.13 -10.96 7.14
N LEU A 283 -16.05 -11.01 6.35
CA LEU A 283 -15.88 -10.14 5.19
C LEU A 283 -16.24 -10.91 3.91
N VAL A 284 -17.04 -10.30 3.06
CA VAL A 284 -17.50 -10.86 1.78
C VAL A 284 -17.08 -9.90 0.67
N ALA A 285 -16.22 -10.34 -0.25
CA ALA A 285 -15.95 -9.57 -1.45
C ALA A 285 -17.20 -9.53 -2.35
N GLU A 286 -17.45 -8.41 -3.04
CA GLU A 286 -18.52 -8.29 -4.05
C GLU A 286 -18.52 -9.45 -5.07
N GLY A 287 -17.33 -9.88 -5.48
CA GLY A 287 -17.12 -10.99 -6.42
C GLY A 287 -17.05 -12.37 -5.79
N ALA A 288 -17.48 -12.55 -4.54
CA ALA A 288 -17.38 -13.85 -3.87
C ALA A 288 -18.20 -14.94 -4.58
N ILE A 289 -17.57 -16.09 -4.82
CA ILE A 289 -18.17 -17.25 -5.48
C ILE A 289 -17.86 -18.53 -4.70
N ASP A 290 -18.68 -19.58 -4.91
CA ASP A 290 -18.40 -20.95 -4.48
C ASP A 290 -17.57 -21.73 -5.52
N ASP A 291 -17.20 -22.98 -5.19
CA ASP A 291 -16.44 -23.87 -6.07
C ASP A 291 -17.17 -24.27 -7.37
N THR A 292 -18.50 -24.13 -7.40
CA THR A 292 -19.32 -24.34 -8.60
C THR A 292 -19.49 -23.06 -9.44
N GLY A 293 -19.09 -21.90 -8.91
CA GLY A 293 -19.19 -20.59 -9.55
C GLY A 293 -20.48 -19.82 -9.20
N ASN A 294 -21.28 -20.28 -8.25
CA ASN A 294 -22.44 -19.51 -7.80
C ASN A 294 -21.99 -18.36 -6.90
N PRO A 295 -22.65 -17.19 -6.99
CA PRO A 295 -22.32 -16.03 -6.15
C PRO A 295 -22.69 -16.29 -4.69
N ILE A 296 -21.78 -15.94 -3.77
CA ILE A 296 -22.01 -15.96 -2.33
C ILE A 296 -22.32 -14.53 -1.88
N THR A 297 -23.60 -14.22 -1.63
CA THR A 297 -24.01 -12.88 -1.22
C THR A 297 -23.96 -12.71 0.30
N ALA A 298 -23.77 -11.48 0.77
CA ALA A 298 -23.77 -11.17 2.21
C ALA A 298 -25.11 -11.54 2.88
N GLU A 299 -26.23 -11.35 2.19
CA GLU A 299 -27.56 -11.72 2.70
C GLU A 299 -27.72 -13.24 2.81
N ALA A 300 -27.19 -14.03 1.86
CA ALA A 300 -27.20 -15.49 1.94
C ALA A 300 -26.41 -16.00 3.17
N VAL A 301 -25.25 -15.39 3.46
CA VAL A 301 -24.47 -15.70 4.66
C VAL A 301 -25.27 -15.33 5.92
N LYS A 302 -25.94 -14.17 5.96
CA LYS A 302 -26.78 -13.78 7.09
C LYS A 302 -27.94 -14.75 7.33
N GLN A 303 -28.65 -15.15 6.28
CA GLN A 303 -29.74 -16.13 6.38
C GLN A 303 -29.23 -17.45 6.95
N LEU A 304 -28.11 -17.96 6.44
CA LEU A 304 -27.47 -19.18 6.93
C LEU A 304 -27.18 -19.12 8.45
N LEU A 305 -26.60 -18.01 8.91
CA LEU A 305 -26.27 -17.82 10.34
C LEU A 305 -27.52 -17.65 11.21
N SER A 306 -28.53 -16.97 10.70
CA SER A 306 -29.81 -16.77 11.40
C SER A 306 -30.59 -18.08 11.51
N ASP A 307 -30.60 -18.89 10.47
CA ASP A 307 -31.39 -20.12 10.42
C ASP A 307 -30.75 -21.25 11.23
N ARG A 308 -29.46 -21.50 11.01
CA ARG A 308 -28.75 -22.64 11.61
C ARG A 308 -28.22 -22.36 13.00
N LEU A 309 -27.67 -21.16 13.24
CA LEU A 309 -27.04 -20.81 14.51
C LEU A 309 -27.89 -19.92 15.42
N LYS A 310 -29.04 -19.41 14.92
CA LYS A 310 -29.93 -18.49 15.64
C LYS A 310 -29.17 -17.29 16.21
N MET A 311 -28.14 -16.83 15.49
CA MET A 311 -27.34 -15.65 15.85
C MET A 311 -28.00 -14.38 15.33
N ASP A 312 -28.08 -13.33 16.16
CA ASP A 312 -28.46 -11.99 15.69
C ASP A 312 -27.36 -11.48 14.75
N THR A 313 -27.68 -11.52 13.46
CA THR A 313 -26.73 -11.29 12.37
C THR A 313 -27.15 -10.07 11.57
N ARG A 314 -26.21 -9.16 11.33
CA ARG A 314 -26.44 -7.93 10.56
C ARG A 314 -25.55 -7.90 9.33
N VAL A 315 -26.06 -7.32 8.25
CA VAL A 315 -25.32 -7.10 7.01
C VAL A 315 -25.03 -5.61 6.90
N THR A 316 -23.80 -5.27 6.52
CA THR A 316 -23.40 -3.91 6.20
C THR A 316 -22.70 -3.92 4.85
N VAL A 317 -23.33 -3.31 3.85
CA VAL A 317 -22.71 -3.09 2.54
C VAL A 317 -22.01 -1.75 2.59
N LEU A 318 -20.67 -1.74 2.60
CA LEU A 318 -19.90 -0.49 2.71
C LEU A 318 -20.08 0.40 1.47
N GLY A 319 -20.19 -0.22 0.29
CA GLY A 319 -20.36 0.48 -0.97
C GLY A 319 -19.29 1.55 -1.21
N HIS A 320 -19.71 2.71 -1.70
CA HIS A 320 -18.82 3.77 -2.18
C HIS A 320 -18.06 4.53 -1.09
N VAL A 321 -18.33 4.29 0.20
CA VAL A 321 -17.49 4.84 1.29
C VAL A 321 -16.02 4.46 1.10
N GLN A 322 -15.77 3.28 0.52
CA GLN A 322 -14.43 2.75 0.22
C GLN A 322 -13.66 3.57 -0.84
N ARG A 323 -14.34 4.36 -1.68
CA ARG A 323 -13.72 5.27 -2.66
C ARG A 323 -13.60 6.71 -2.16
N GLY A 324 -14.33 7.03 -1.09
CA GLY A 324 -14.39 8.37 -0.51
C GLY A 324 -13.32 8.64 0.55
N GLY A 325 -13.33 9.86 1.07
CA GLY A 325 -12.39 10.31 2.10
C GLY A 325 -11.07 10.83 1.54
N SER A 326 -10.21 11.30 2.44
CA SER A 326 -8.87 11.77 2.09
C SER A 326 -7.94 10.59 1.83
N PRO A 327 -6.99 10.73 0.89
CA PRO A 327 -5.99 9.70 0.65
C PRO A 327 -5.08 9.52 1.87
N SER A 328 -4.71 8.27 2.15
CA SER A 328 -3.69 7.94 3.15
C SER A 328 -2.32 8.51 2.75
N ALA A 329 -1.41 8.59 3.71
CA ALA A 329 -0.06 9.04 3.42
C ALA A 329 0.61 8.19 2.34
N PHE A 330 0.43 6.87 2.40
CA PHE A 330 0.94 5.93 1.41
C PHE A 330 0.47 6.26 0.00
N ASP A 331 -0.84 6.44 -0.23
CA ASP A 331 -1.37 6.73 -1.56
C ASP A 331 -0.99 8.12 -2.08
N ARG A 332 -0.80 9.11 -1.19
CA ARG A 332 -0.28 10.43 -1.56
C ARG A 332 1.16 10.35 -2.05
N ILE A 333 2.00 9.62 -1.31
CA ILE A 333 3.41 9.42 -1.66
C ILE A 333 3.51 8.59 -2.93
N LEU A 334 2.75 7.50 -3.03
CA LEU A 334 2.72 6.61 -4.18
C LEU A 334 2.31 7.37 -5.45
N GLY A 335 1.18 8.08 -5.40
CA GLY A 335 0.72 8.91 -6.52
C GLY A 335 1.75 9.97 -6.89
N SER A 336 2.40 10.60 -5.90
CA SER A 336 3.42 11.62 -6.16
C SER A 336 4.67 11.05 -6.85
N ARG A 337 5.18 9.90 -6.38
CA ARG A 337 6.34 9.20 -6.96
C ARG A 337 6.03 8.73 -8.37
N MET A 338 4.91 8.02 -8.54
CA MET A 338 4.47 7.49 -9.82
C MET A 338 4.19 8.59 -10.85
N GLY A 339 3.57 9.69 -10.44
CA GLY A 339 3.28 10.82 -11.33
C GLY A 339 4.54 11.55 -11.80
N ALA A 340 5.56 11.70 -10.95
CA ALA A 340 6.83 12.29 -11.35
C ALA A 340 7.59 11.37 -12.32
N GLU A 341 7.66 10.08 -12.01
CA GLU A 341 8.29 9.09 -12.89
C GLU A 341 7.56 8.97 -14.24
N ALA A 342 6.24 9.16 -14.27
CA ALA A 342 5.46 9.15 -15.51
C ALA A 342 5.94 10.19 -16.52
N VAL A 343 6.25 11.39 -16.02
CA VAL A 343 6.78 12.48 -16.86
C VAL A 343 8.17 12.12 -17.36
N LEU A 344 9.04 11.59 -16.49
CA LEU A 344 10.38 11.14 -16.90
C LEU A 344 10.32 10.03 -17.95
N ALA A 345 9.43 9.06 -17.78
CA ALA A 345 9.22 7.99 -18.74
C ALA A 345 8.71 8.50 -20.10
N LEU A 346 7.82 9.52 -20.11
CA LEU A 346 7.40 10.17 -21.34
C LEU A 346 8.55 10.88 -22.06
N MET A 347 9.44 11.54 -21.31
CA MET A 347 10.58 12.25 -21.89
C MET A 347 11.68 11.30 -22.39
N ASP A 348 11.82 10.14 -21.76
CA ASP A 348 12.74 9.08 -22.21
C ASP A 348 12.19 8.27 -23.39
N ALA A 349 10.90 8.38 -23.70
CA ALA A 349 10.25 7.55 -24.70
C ALA A 349 10.73 7.88 -26.12
N THR A 350 11.12 6.85 -26.86
CA THR A 350 11.37 6.91 -28.30
C THR A 350 10.16 6.35 -29.06
N PRO A 351 10.06 6.57 -30.38
CA PRO A 351 8.96 6.04 -31.20
C PRO A 351 8.80 4.51 -31.11
N GLU A 352 9.91 3.80 -30.85
CA GLU A 352 9.98 2.35 -30.73
C GLU A 352 9.63 1.87 -29.31
N THR A 353 9.70 2.75 -28.31
CA THR A 353 9.38 2.40 -26.92
C THR A 353 7.88 2.04 -26.82
N PRO A 354 7.54 0.85 -26.29
CA PRO A 354 6.15 0.49 -26.08
C PRO A 354 5.53 1.36 -24.98
N ALA A 355 4.20 1.48 -24.97
CA ALA A 355 3.51 2.10 -23.86
C ALA A 355 3.85 1.35 -22.56
N CYS A 356 4.17 2.11 -21.51
CA CYS A 356 4.51 1.54 -20.21
C CYS A 356 3.52 1.99 -19.14
N VAL A 357 3.48 1.23 -18.04
CA VAL A 357 2.78 1.57 -16.82
C VAL A 357 3.82 1.77 -15.74
N ILE A 358 3.68 2.84 -14.97
CA ILE A 358 4.52 3.07 -13.79
C ILE A 358 3.94 2.25 -12.64
N SER A 359 4.78 1.41 -12.05
CA SER A 359 4.41 0.44 -11.01
C SER A 359 5.40 0.50 -9.85
N ILE A 360 5.02 -0.09 -8.71
CA ILE A 360 5.92 -0.27 -7.57
C ILE A 360 6.22 -1.75 -7.38
N VAL A 361 7.50 -2.11 -7.29
CA VAL A 361 7.95 -3.47 -7.01
C VAL A 361 9.05 -3.41 -5.95
N GLY A 362 8.80 -4.02 -4.79
CA GLY A 362 9.78 -4.02 -3.69
C GLY A 362 10.15 -2.61 -3.20
N ASN A 363 9.15 -1.73 -3.07
CA ASN A 363 9.30 -0.32 -2.68
C ASN A 363 10.12 0.58 -3.64
N SER A 364 10.48 0.08 -4.83
CA SER A 364 11.10 0.88 -5.89
C SER A 364 10.13 1.09 -7.05
N THR A 365 10.15 2.29 -7.64
CA THR A 365 9.36 2.56 -8.83
C THR A 365 9.99 1.90 -10.06
N VAL A 366 9.15 1.28 -10.89
CA VAL A 366 9.54 0.55 -12.08
C VAL A 366 8.61 0.88 -13.25
N ARG A 367 9.11 0.72 -14.48
CA ARG A 367 8.35 0.83 -15.72
C ARG A 367 8.10 -0.59 -16.25
N VAL A 368 6.84 -0.92 -16.49
CA VAL A 368 6.43 -2.24 -17.01
C VAL A 368 5.66 -2.08 -18.32
N PRO A 369 5.87 -2.94 -19.33
CA PRO A 369 5.11 -2.88 -20.57
C PRO A 369 3.61 -3.05 -20.35
N LEU A 370 2.82 -2.10 -20.85
CA LEU A 370 1.38 -2.06 -20.64
C LEU A 370 0.67 -3.32 -21.17
N VAL A 371 1.08 -3.79 -22.36
CA VAL A 371 0.48 -4.95 -23.02
C VAL A 371 0.64 -6.23 -22.20
N GLU A 372 1.83 -6.46 -21.63
CA GLU A 372 2.12 -7.64 -20.80
C GLU A 372 1.27 -7.65 -19.52
N CYS A 373 1.10 -6.48 -18.89
CA CYS A 373 0.26 -6.32 -17.71
C CYS A 373 -1.22 -6.60 -17.99
N VAL A 374 -1.78 -6.02 -19.05
CA VAL A 374 -3.19 -6.21 -19.44
C VAL A 374 -3.46 -7.68 -19.80
N GLN A 375 -2.56 -8.33 -20.55
CA GLN A 375 -2.69 -9.75 -20.88
C GLN A 375 -2.72 -10.62 -19.63
N ARG A 376 -1.85 -10.33 -18.65
CA ARG A 376 -1.81 -11.07 -17.39
C ARG A 376 -3.06 -10.85 -16.55
N THR A 377 -3.59 -9.64 -16.48
CA THR A 377 -4.84 -9.34 -15.77
C THR A 377 -6.01 -10.13 -16.37
N LYS A 378 -6.11 -10.19 -17.71
CA LYS A 378 -7.11 -11.03 -18.41
C LYS A 378 -6.92 -12.52 -18.15
N ALA A 379 -5.66 -12.98 -18.06
CA ALA A 379 -5.36 -14.38 -17.75
C ALA A 379 -5.84 -14.79 -16.35
N VAL A 380 -5.85 -13.87 -15.36
CA VAL A 380 -6.42 -14.15 -14.03
C VAL A 380 -7.92 -14.43 -14.14
N GLN A 381 -8.67 -13.59 -14.88
CA GLN A 381 -10.10 -13.80 -15.07
C GLN A 381 -10.37 -15.12 -15.79
N ALA A 382 -9.62 -15.40 -16.87
CA ALA A 382 -9.75 -16.67 -17.59
C ALA A 382 -9.45 -17.88 -16.70
N ALA A 383 -8.48 -17.79 -15.79
CA ALA A 383 -8.18 -18.86 -14.83
C ALA A 383 -9.32 -19.06 -13.81
N MET A 384 -9.95 -17.98 -13.34
CA MET A 384 -11.13 -18.08 -12.45
C MET A 384 -12.33 -18.68 -13.18
N ASP A 385 -12.60 -18.26 -14.43
CA ASP A 385 -13.69 -18.79 -15.25
C ASP A 385 -13.49 -20.28 -15.57
N ALA A 386 -12.24 -20.70 -15.81
CA ALA A 386 -11.85 -22.10 -15.98
C ALA A 386 -11.78 -22.90 -14.66
N ARG A 387 -12.13 -22.29 -13.52
CA ARG A 387 -12.08 -22.87 -12.17
C ARG A 387 -10.69 -23.34 -11.73
N ASN A 388 -9.64 -22.77 -12.31
CA ASN A 388 -8.26 -22.98 -11.90
C ASN A 388 -7.82 -21.89 -10.91
N PHE A 389 -8.32 -21.99 -9.68
CA PHE A 389 -8.11 -20.98 -8.64
C PHE A 389 -6.66 -20.90 -8.15
N GLU A 390 -5.92 -22.02 -8.16
CA GLU A 390 -4.50 -22.01 -7.79
C GLU A 390 -3.67 -21.15 -8.74
N GLU A 391 -3.95 -21.25 -10.04
CA GLU A 391 -3.32 -20.42 -11.06
C GLU A 391 -3.75 -18.96 -10.93
N ALA A 392 -5.02 -18.67 -10.63
CA ALA A 392 -5.50 -17.31 -10.38
C ALA A 392 -4.73 -16.64 -9.22
N VAL A 393 -4.54 -17.35 -8.09
CA VAL A 393 -3.73 -16.88 -6.96
C VAL A 393 -2.27 -16.66 -7.34
N ARG A 394 -1.69 -17.57 -8.15
CA ARG A 394 -0.30 -17.44 -8.62
C ARG A 394 -0.12 -16.23 -9.54
N LEU A 395 -1.09 -15.98 -10.42
CA LEU A 395 -1.06 -14.87 -11.37
C LEU A 395 -1.20 -13.51 -10.68
N ARG A 396 -2.03 -13.39 -9.62
CA ARG A 396 -2.13 -12.20 -8.75
C ARG A 396 -0.78 -11.82 -8.13
N GLY A 397 0.05 -12.81 -7.81
CA GLY A 397 1.43 -12.62 -7.39
C GLY A 397 1.73 -13.07 -5.97
N LYS A 398 3.01 -12.99 -5.61
CA LYS A 398 3.53 -13.56 -4.37
C LYS A 398 3.01 -12.85 -3.12
N SER A 399 2.80 -11.53 -3.19
CA SER A 399 2.23 -10.75 -2.10
C SER A 399 0.84 -11.27 -1.73
N PHE A 400 -0.06 -11.40 -2.73
CA PHE A 400 -1.39 -11.97 -2.54
C PHE A 400 -1.35 -13.38 -1.96
N GLN A 401 -0.50 -14.26 -2.52
CA GLN A 401 -0.34 -15.63 -2.04
C GLN A 401 0.14 -15.70 -0.58
N ASN A 402 1.09 -14.84 -0.21
CA ASN A 402 1.59 -14.75 1.16
C ASN A 402 0.51 -14.28 2.13
N ASN A 403 -0.27 -13.26 1.76
CA ASN A 403 -1.39 -12.76 2.57
C ASN A 403 -2.44 -13.86 2.77
N LEU A 404 -2.78 -14.59 1.71
CA LEU A 404 -3.75 -15.69 1.76
C LEU A 404 -3.27 -16.83 2.66
N ASN A 405 -2.02 -17.25 2.52
CA ASN A 405 -1.44 -18.30 3.36
C ASN A 405 -1.35 -17.88 4.82
N THR A 406 -0.98 -16.62 5.09
CA THR A 406 -0.93 -16.06 6.44
C THR A 406 -2.33 -16.02 7.06
N TYR A 407 -3.33 -15.53 6.33
CA TYR A 407 -4.72 -15.54 6.78
C TYR A 407 -5.22 -16.96 7.08
N ARG A 408 -4.99 -17.92 6.17
CA ARG A 408 -5.36 -19.34 6.37
C ARG A 408 -4.75 -19.96 7.62
N LEU A 409 -3.53 -19.56 7.96
CA LEU A 409 -2.84 -20.05 9.15
C LEU A 409 -3.39 -19.40 10.42
N LEU A 410 -3.48 -18.07 10.43
CA LEU A 410 -3.83 -17.29 11.62
C LEU A 410 -5.32 -17.33 11.95
N SER A 411 -6.20 -17.51 10.97
CA SER A 411 -7.66 -17.54 11.17
C SER A 411 -8.18 -18.84 11.78
N LYS A 412 -7.35 -19.85 11.99
CA LYS A 412 -7.78 -21.12 12.57
C LYS A 412 -8.20 -20.95 14.04
N LEU A 413 -9.17 -21.76 14.46
CA LEU A 413 -9.69 -21.75 15.84
C LEU A 413 -8.71 -22.33 16.86
N ARG A 414 -7.94 -23.33 16.43
CA ARG A 414 -6.97 -24.05 17.23
C ARG A 414 -5.72 -24.29 16.37
N PRO A 415 -4.56 -24.52 16.99
CA PRO A 415 -3.38 -24.98 16.26
C PRO A 415 -3.76 -26.19 15.39
N PRO A 416 -3.33 -26.25 14.12
CA PRO A 416 -3.55 -27.42 13.26
C PRO A 416 -3.07 -28.68 13.99
N SER A 417 -3.88 -29.75 13.97
CA SER A 417 -3.60 -31.04 14.61
C SER A 417 -2.42 -31.82 14.00
N ILE A 418 -1.60 -31.19 13.15
CA ILE A 418 -0.50 -31.79 12.41
C ILE A 418 0.62 -32.29 13.36
N ILE A 419 0.61 -31.86 14.63
CA ILE A 419 1.59 -32.27 15.64
C ILE A 419 0.87 -32.93 16.82
N LYS A 420 0.29 -34.11 16.59
CA LYS A 420 -0.03 -35.07 17.66
C LYS A 420 0.72 -36.39 17.56
N ASN A 421 1.52 -36.62 16.51
CA ASN A 421 2.14 -37.92 16.24
C ASN A 421 3.67 -37.89 16.10
N SER A 422 4.39 -37.20 17.00
CA SER A 422 5.79 -37.56 17.26
C SER A 422 6.14 -37.24 18.71
N THR A 423 6.01 -38.23 19.58
CA THR A 423 6.54 -38.22 20.95
C THR A 423 8.07 -38.06 21.02
N ASP A 424 8.76 -38.01 19.87
CA ASP A 424 10.23 -37.95 19.74
C ASP A 424 10.82 -36.57 19.40
N LYS A 425 10.00 -35.50 19.25
CA LYS A 425 10.57 -34.17 18.99
C LYS A 425 10.81 -33.41 20.31
N PRO A 426 12.02 -32.92 20.59
CA PRO A 426 12.28 -32.09 21.76
C PRO A 426 11.37 -30.86 21.72
N GLN A 427 10.68 -30.62 22.84
CA GLN A 427 9.80 -29.47 22.98
C GLN A 427 10.66 -28.23 23.26
N HIS A 428 10.91 -27.44 22.21
CA HIS A 428 11.70 -26.23 22.32
C HIS A 428 10.90 -25.06 22.92
N ASN A 429 11.50 -24.32 23.85
CA ASN A 429 10.92 -23.11 24.43
C ASN A 429 11.42 -21.90 23.66
N ILE A 430 10.52 -21.16 23.01
CA ILE A 430 10.87 -19.90 22.35
C ILE A 430 10.22 -18.74 23.09
N ALA A 431 10.97 -17.65 23.24
CA ALA A 431 10.49 -16.44 23.90
C ALA A 431 10.16 -15.33 22.90
N ILE A 432 9.22 -14.47 23.26
CA ILE A 432 8.95 -13.20 22.61
C ILE A 432 8.95 -12.07 23.64
N MET A 433 9.53 -10.93 23.26
CA MET A 433 9.43 -9.68 24.02
C MET A 433 9.37 -8.47 23.11
N ASN A 434 8.80 -7.39 23.63
CA ASN A 434 8.85 -6.08 22.99
C ASN A 434 9.96 -5.26 23.67
N LEU A 435 10.73 -4.48 22.91
CA LEU A 435 11.82 -3.65 23.46
C LEU A 435 11.94 -2.30 22.75
N GLY A 436 12.08 -1.23 23.54
CA GLY A 436 12.17 0.15 23.07
C GLY A 436 10.89 0.96 23.34
N SER A 437 10.76 2.09 22.63
CA SER A 437 9.54 2.92 22.71
C SER A 437 8.33 2.16 22.14
N PRO A 438 7.12 2.31 22.73
CA PRO A 438 5.90 1.73 22.17
C PRO A 438 5.68 2.17 20.71
N ALA A 439 5.28 1.24 19.86
CA ALA A 439 4.95 1.49 18.47
C ALA A 439 3.74 0.65 18.03
N CYS A 440 2.95 1.19 17.10
CA CYS A 440 1.83 0.44 16.52
C CYS A 440 2.33 -0.76 15.72
N GLY A 441 1.66 -1.90 15.85
CA GLY A 441 2.04 -3.16 15.20
C GLY A 441 2.83 -4.13 16.07
N MET A 442 3.32 -3.74 17.25
CA MET A 442 3.99 -4.66 18.19
C MET A 442 3.10 -5.86 18.54
N ASN A 443 1.83 -5.60 18.89
CA ASN A 443 0.87 -6.62 19.25
C ASN A 443 0.50 -7.54 18.07
N ALA A 444 0.36 -6.97 16.87
CA ALA A 444 0.10 -7.74 15.64
C ALA A 444 1.26 -8.68 15.30
N ALA A 445 2.50 -8.21 15.40
CA ALA A 445 3.71 -9.02 15.22
C ALA A 445 3.79 -10.15 16.26
N ALA A 446 3.52 -9.82 17.54
CA ALA A 446 3.53 -10.78 18.62
C ALA A 446 2.48 -11.89 18.42
N ARG A 447 1.26 -11.51 18.05
CA ARG A 447 0.19 -12.45 17.73
C ARG A 447 0.57 -13.40 16.60
N SER A 448 1.09 -12.87 15.51
CA SER A 448 1.48 -13.65 14.34
C SER A 448 2.54 -14.69 14.72
N PHE A 449 3.58 -14.27 15.43
CA PHE A 449 4.63 -15.16 15.91
C PHE A 449 4.11 -16.25 16.84
N VAL A 450 3.34 -15.89 17.86
CA VAL A 450 2.80 -16.86 18.84
C VAL A 450 1.96 -17.92 18.12
N ARG A 451 1.05 -17.52 17.24
CA ARG A 451 0.20 -18.47 16.50
C ARG A 451 1.02 -19.37 15.59
N VAL A 452 1.94 -18.81 14.79
CA VAL A 452 2.82 -19.59 13.90
C VAL A 452 3.66 -20.58 14.70
N ALA A 453 4.25 -20.15 15.81
CA ALA A 453 5.08 -20.99 16.66
C ALA A 453 4.31 -22.15 17.28
N LEU A 454 3.09 -21.88 17.79
CA LEU A 454 2.20 -22.91 18.32
C LEU A 454 1.79 -23.93 17.24
N THR A 455 1.61 -23.50 15.98
CA THR A 455 1.34 -24.44 14.88
C THR A 455 2.50 -25.39 14.57
N LYS A 456 3.72 -25.00 14.95
CA LYS A 456 4.95 -25.79 14.81
C LYS A 456 5.28 -26.61 16.06
N GLY A 457 4.45 -26.55 17.11
CA GLY A 457 4.60 -27.36 18.33
C GLY A 457 5.58 -26.79 19.35
N TYR A 458 6.02 -25.54 19.18
CA TYR A 458 6.88 -24.87 20.15
C TYR A 458 6.11 -24.44 21.40
N ASN A 459 6.78 -24.47 22.55
CA ASN A 459 6.28 -23.80 23.74
C ASN A 459 6.67 -22.32 23.66
N VAL A 460 5.70 -21.41 23.79
CA VAL A 460 5.94 -19.97 23.58
C VAL A 460 5.82 -19.23 24.89
N LEU A 461 6.85 -18.49 25.26
CA LEU A 461 6.93 -17.68 26.47
C LEU A 461 6.88 -16.19 26.11
N GLY A 462 5.96 -15.45 26.68
CA GLY A 462 5.86 -14.00 26.57
C GLY A 462 6.55 -13.37 27.76
N ILE A 463 7.66 -12.68 27.51
CA ILE A 463 8.38 -11.92 28.53
C ILE A 463 7.72 -10.56 28.62
N ASN A 464 7.13 -10.25 29.77
CA ASN A 464 6.53 -8.95 30.00
C ASN A 464 7.62 -7.93 30.38
N ASP A 465 7.40 -6.65 30.09
CA ASP A 465 8.27 -5.53 30.47
C ASP A 465 9.76 -5.73 30.08
N SER A 466 9.98 -6.35 28.93
CA SER A 466 11.32 -6.56 28.35
C SER A 466 12.29 -7.29 29.30
N PHE A 467 13.55 -6.85 29.40
CA PHE A 467 14.55 -7.48 30.26
C PHE A 467 14.25 -7.32 31.76
N ASP A 468 13.58 -6.25 32.19
CA ASP A 468 13.23 -6.03 33.59
C ASP A 468 12.24 -7.08 34.10
N GLY A 469 11.22 -7.36 33.31
CA GLY A 469 10.28 -8.43 33.64
C GLY A 469 10.91 -9.81 33.50
N LEU A 470 11.85 -10.03 32.58
CA LEU A 470 12.63 -11.28 32.55
C LEU A 470 13.39 -11.52 33.86
N LEU A 471 14.09 -10.50 34.37
CA LEU A 471 14.84 -10.60 35.61
C LEU A 471 13.93 -10.80 36.83
N SER A 472 12.77 -10.15 36.82
CA SER A 472 11.75 -10.24 37.87
C SER A 472 10.93 -11.54 37.80
N GLY A 473 11.14 -12.37 36.78
CA GLY A 473 10.40 -13.61 36.56
C GLY A 473 8.99 -13.42 36.01
N ASN A 474 8.67 -12.24 35.47
CA ASN A 474 7.40 -11.91 34.83
C ASN A 474 7.33 -12.49 33.40
N VAL A 475 7.39 -13.81 33.31
CA VAL A 475 7.33 -14.57 32.06
C VAL A 475 6.04 -15.38 32.05
N THR A 476 5.24 -15.20 31.02
CA THR A 476 3.92 -15.85 30.93
C THR A 476 3.83 -16.80 29.73
N PRO A 477 3.30 -18.02 29.91
CA PRO A 477 3.00 -18.90 28.78
C PRO A 477 2.02 -18.24 27.81
N MET A 478 2.32 -18.28 26.52
CA MET A 478 1.49 -17.71 25.46
C MET A 478 0.65 -18.81 24.83
N THR A 479 -0.67 -18.59 24.82
CA THR A 479 -1.64 -19.52 24.25
C THR A 479 -2.32 -18.92 23.02
N TRP A 480 -2.96 -19.78 22.22
CA TRP A 480 -3.68 -19.36 21.02
C TRP A 480 -4.78 -18.32 21.29
N THR A 481 -5.46 -18.47 22.43
CA THR A 481 -6.56 -17.60 22.87
C THR A 481 -6.05 -16.31 23.51
N LYS A 482 -4.89 -16.34 24.18
CA LYS A 482 -4.33 -15.15 24.85
C LYS A 482 -3.98 -14.01 23.88
N VAL A 483 -3.52 -14.34 22.67
CA VAL A 483 -3.15 -13.37 21.63
C VAL A 483 -4.30 -12.97 20.71
N GLN A 484 -5.53 -13.31 21.06
CA GLN A 484 -6.69 -12.96 20.26
C GLN A 484 -7.03 -11.47 20.41
N GLY A 485 -7.35 -10.79 19.31
CA GLY A 485 -7.71 -9.36 19.31
C GLY A 485 -6.51 -8.41 19.42
N TRP A 486 -5.29 -8.94 19.33
CA TRP A 486 -4.06 -8.15 19.45
C TRP A 486 -3.74 -7.37 18.17
N SER A 487 -4.26 -7.75 17.00
CA SER A 487 -3.93 -7.15 15.70
C SER A 487 -4.31 -5.67 15.63
N GLY A 488 -5.52 -5.30 16.05
CA GLY A 488 -6.02 -3.92 16.02
C GLY A 488 -5.65 -3.08 17.24
N THR A 489 -4.95 -3.65 18.23
CA THR A 489 -4.65 -2.94 19.49
C THR A 489 -3.31 -2.21 19.40
N GLY A 490 -3.31 -0.89 19.62
CA GLY A 490 -2.09 -0.06 19.70
C GLY A 490 -1.22 -0.34 20.94
N GLY A 491 -0.01 0.23 20.95
CA GLY A 491 0.93 0.09 22.07
C GLY A 491 1.53 -1.31 22.21
N SER A 492 1.85 -1.71 23.46
CA SER A 492 2.44 -3.02 23.79
C SER A 492 1.69 -3.69 24.93
N LEU A 493 1.02 -4.81 24.65
CA LEU A 493 0.31 -5.61 25.67
C LEU A 493 1.25 -6.46 26.53
N LEU A 494 2.45 -6.77 26.03
CA LEU A 494 3.52 -7.37 26.82
C LEU A 494 4.28 -6.33 27.65
N GLY A 495 3.99 -5.03 27.52
CA GLY A 495 4.86 -3.98 28.07
C GLY A 495 6.15 -3.82 27.24
N THR A 496 6.83 -2.69 27.39
CA THR A 496 8.09 -2.42 26.68
C THR A 496 8.92 -1.41 27.45
N GLN A 497 10.22 -1.65 27.56
CA GLN A 497 11.18 -0.79 28.25
C GLN A 497 12.29 -0.35 27.28
N LYS A 498 12.97 0.76 27.61
CA LYS A 498 14.03 1.32 26.74
C LYS A 498 15.44 0.82 27.06
N GLN A 499 15.63 0.08 28.15
CA GLN A 499 16.96 -0.37 28.58
C GLN A 499 17.49 -1.47 27.67
N SER A 500 18.74 -1.36 27.24
CA SER A 500 19.39 -2.38 26.41
C SER A 500 19.85 -3.58 27.24
N ALA A 501 20.22 -4.68 26.58
CA ALA A 501 20.74 -5.87 27.26
C ALA A 501 21.99 -5.57 28.11
N GLN A 502 22.84 -4.65 27.65
CA GLN A 502 24.04 -4.23 28.38
C GLN A 502 23.72 -3.40 29.62
N ASP A 503 22.73 -2.50 29.54
CA ASP A 503 22.32 -1.65 30.68
C ASP A 503 21.81 -2.49 31.86
N VAL A 504 21.09 -3.57 31.55
CA VAL A 504 20.51 -4.48 32.54
C VAL A 504 21.53 -5.49 33.08
N GLY A 505 22.52 -5.84 32.26
CA GLY A 505 23.61 -6.75 32.59
C GLY A 505 23.42 -8.15 31.98
N ILE A 506 24.23 -8.43 30.95
CA ILE A 506 24.13 -9.64 30.12
C ILE A 506 24.25 -10.94 30.93
N GLY A 507 25.11 -10.98 31.96
CA GLY A 507 25.25 -12.17 32.80
C GLY A 507 23.97 -12.58 33.53
N LYS A 508 23.19 -11.59 34.01
CA LYS A 508 21.88 -11.86 34.65
C LYS A 508 20.86 -12.38 33.65
N ILE A 509 20.86 -11.83 32.44
CA ILE A 509 20.00 -12.26 31.32
C ILE A 509 20.34 -13.70 30.94
N ALA A 510 21.63 -14.03 30.79
CA ALA A 510 22.10 -15.36 30.46
C ALA A 510 21.70 -16.43 31.49
N LEU A 511 21.70 -16.08 32.79
CA LEU A 511 21.20 -16.95 33.85
C LEU A 511 19.71 -17.24 33.68
N LYS A 512 18.90 -16.20 33.42
CA LYS A 512 17.46 -16.37 33.17
C LYS A 512 17.16 -17.18 31.90
N PHE A 513 17.95 -17.02 30.84
CA PHE A 513 17.79 -17.83 29.62
C PHE A 513 18.02 -19.32 29.91
N SER A 514 18.99 -19.64 30.76
CA SER A 514 19.23 -21.01 31.23
C SER A 514 18.13 -21.52 32.15
N GLU A 515 17.60 -20.68 33.05
CA GLU A 515 16.50 -21.01 33.97
C GLU A 515 15.23 -21.39 33.22
N TYR A 516 14.85 -20.58 32.23
CA TYR A 516 13.68 -20.84 31.37
C TYR A 516 13.95 -21.80 30.21
N LYS A 517 15.19 -22.30 30.08
CA LYS A 517 15.63 -23.20 29.01
C LYS A 517 15.19 -22.69 27.63
N LEU A 518 15.52 -21.43 27.34
CA LEU A 518 15.15 -20.80 26.06
C LEU A 518 16.01 -21.37 24.93
N ASP A 519 15.35 -21.77 23.85
CA ASP A 519 15.95 -22.28 22.61
C ASP A 519 15.90 -21.25 21.47
N GLY A 520 15.20 -20.13 21.66
CA GLY A 520 15.10 -19.05 20.68
C GLY A 520 14.40 -17.81 21.24
N LEU A 521 14.72 -16.65 20.66
CA LEU A 521 14.17 -15.37 21.10
C LEU A 521 13.78 -14.52 19.90
N MET A 522 12.56 -13.98 19.96
CA MET A 522 12.12 -12.91 19.06
C MET A 522 11.96 -11.60 19.84
N ILE A 523 12.61 -10.54 19.35
CA ILE A 523 12.54 -9.20 19.91
C ILE A 523 11.80 -8.31 18.93
N VAL A 524 10.70 -7.69 19.33
CA VAL A 524 9.96 -6.72 18.49
C VAL A 524 10.26 -5.32 19.01
N GLY A 525 10.86 -4.46 18.19
CA GLY A 525 11.27 -3.18 18.71
C GLY A 525 12.14 -2.32 17.81
N GLY A 526 12.54 -1.17 18.33
CA GLY A 526 13.32 -0.17 17.61
C GLY A 526 14.83 -0.42 17.66
N PHE A 527 15.60 0.67 17.63
CA PHE A 527 17.06 0.60 17.68
C PHE A 527 17.59 -0.15 18.91
N GLN A 528 16.93 -0.03 20.07
CA GLN A 528 17.31 -0.76 21.29
C GLN A 528 17.16 -2.29 21.14
N ALA A 529 16.16 -2.75 20.40
CA ALA A 529 15.98 -4.18 20.08
C ALA A 529 17.11 -4.70 19.20
N PHE A 530 17.46 -3.94 18.17
CA PHE A 530 18.59 -4.25 17.29
C PHE A 530 19.91 -4.29 18.07
N LEU A 531 20.20 -3.23 18.83
CA LEU A 531 21.42 -3.14 19.65
C LEU A 531 21.50 -4.28 20.66
N SER A 532 20.41 -4.60 21.35
CA SER A 532 20.37 -5.69 22.33
C SER A 532 20.58 -7.05 21.68
N ALA A 533 20.03 -7.28 20.47
CA ALA A 533 20.29 -8.52 19.74
C ALA A 533 21.77 -8.67 19.37
N CYS A 534 22.44 -7.59 18.96
CA CYS A 534 23.89 -7.59 18.72
C CYS A 534 24.68 -7.86 20.01
N GLN A 535 24.37 -7.15 21.09
CA GLN A 535 25.02 -7.33 22.39
C GLN A 535 24.91 -8.78 22.91
N LEU A 536 23.75 -9.40 22.76
CA LEU A 536 23.55 -10.81 23.13
C LEU A 536 24.30 -11.77 22.21
N ALA A 537 24.42 -11.43 20.92
CA ALA A 537 25.19 -12.23 19.96
C ALA A 537 26.70 -12.19 20.25
N ASP A 538 27.24 -11.01 20.57
CA ASP A 538 28.65 -10.83 20.92
C ASP A 538 29.02 -11.56 22.22
N ALA A 539 28.07 -11.64 23.16
CA ALA A 539 28.28 -12.30 24.44
C ALA A 539 28.16 -13.84 24.40
N ARG A 540 27.93 -14.44 23.23
CA ARG A 540 27.80 -15.91 23.07
C ARG A 540 29.06 -16.67 23.45
N GLU A 541 30.24 -16.08 23.26
CA GLU A 541 31.50 -16.72 23.63
C GLU A 541 31.63 -16.90 25.15
N MET A 542 31.07 -15.96 25.92
CA MET A 542 31.13 -15.98 27.39
C MET A 542 29.98 -16.80 28.01
N PHE A 543 28.82 -16.82 27.36
CA PHE A 543 27.61 -17.43 27.91
C PHE A 543 26.99 -18.44 26.93
N PRO A 544 27.20 -19.75 27.13
CA PRO A 544 26.62 -20.79 26.27
C PRO A 544 25.09 -20.76 26.19
N SER A 545 24.40 -20.24 27.21
CA SER A 545 22.93 -20.08 27.19
C SER A 545 22.43 -19.06 26.17
N LEU A 546 23.31 -18.19 25.63
CA LEU A 546 22.97 -17.22 24.58
C LEU A 546 23.21 -17.77 23.17
N CYS A 547 23.73 -18.99 23.02
CA CYS A 547 23.98 -19.67 21.74
C CYS A 547 22.67 -20.19 21.10
N ILE A 548 21.65 -19.34 21.08
CA ILE A 548 20.32 -19.61 20.52
C ILE A 548 20.03 -18.65 19.36
N PRO A 549 19.12 -19.00 18.42
CA PRO A 549 18.64 -18.07 17.40
C PRO A 549 17.94 -16.86 18.06
N ILE A 550 18.43 -15.66 17.73
CA ILE A 550 17.86 -14.38 18.17
C ILE A 550 17.48 -13.62 16.89
N VAL A 551 16.22 -13.18 16.81
CA VAL A 551 15.70 -12.41 15.67
C VAL A 551 15.06 -11.12 16.18
N ALA A 552 15.42 -10.00 15.58
CA ALA A 552 14.80 -8.70 15.84
C ALA A 552 13.87 -8.30 14.68
N ILE A 553 12.63 -7.91 15.00
CA ILE A 553 11.69 -7.32 14.05
C ILE A 553 11.68 -5.79 14.27
N PRO A 554 12.02 -4.99 13.24
CA PRO A 554 12.04 -3.54 13.36
C PRO A 554 10.63 -2.99 13.58
N CYS A 555 10.39 -2.42 14.76
CA CYS A 555 9.13 -1.82 15.16
C CYS A 555 9.40 -0.53 15.93
N THR A 556 9.24 0.59 15.25
CA THR A 556 9.46 1.95 15.75
C THR A 556 8.78 2.93 14.82
N ILE A 557 8.35 4.08 15.32
CA ILE A 557 7.85 5.16 14.48
C ILE A 557 8.98 5.83 13.68
N SER A 558 10.20 5.82 14.19
CA SER A 558 11.31 6.62 13.63
C SER A 558 11.93 6.03 12.38
N ASN A 559 11.63 4.78 12.03
CA ASN A 559 12.26 4.05 10.92
C ASN A 559 13.79 4.10 10.90
N ASN A 560 14.41 4.01 12.08
CA ASN A 560 15.85 4.20 12.27
C ASN A 560 16.60 2.89 12.58
N VAL A 561 16.01 1.73 12.24
CA VAL A 561 16.62 0.42 12.51
C VAL A 561 17.46 0.01 11.30
N PRO A 562 18.79 -0.17 11.45
CA PRO A 562 19.64 -0.57 10.34
C PRO A 562 19.23 -1.91 9.72
N GLY A 563 19.32 -2.01 8.39
CA GLY A 563 19.04 -3.24 7.64
C GLY A 563 17.58 -3.44 7.23
N SER A 564 16.68 -2.49 7.54
CA SER A 564 15.30 -2.48 7.07
C SER A 564 14.91 -1.11 6.55
N ASP A 565 14.32 -1.06 5.35
CA ASP A 565 13.84 0.20 4.74
C ASP A 565 12.56 0.71 5.41
N ILE A 566 11.83 -0.18 6.11
CA ILE A 566 10.55 0.10 6.76
C ILE A 566 10.54 -0.55 8.15
N SER A 567 9.99 0.16 9.13
CA SER A 567 9.69 -0.35 10.47
C SER A 567 8.19 -0.35 10.73
N LEU A 568 7.71 -1.34 11.47
CA LEU A 568 6.32 -1.38 11.93
C LEU A 568 6.04 -0.15 12.81
N GLY A 569 4.94 0.55 12.52
CA GLY A 569 4.50 1.74 13.22
C GLY A 569 4.89 3.07 12.56
N ALA A 570 5.85 3.07 11.63
CA ALA A 570 6.22 4.28 10.89
C ALA A 570 5.06 4.81 10.02
N ASP A 571 4.38 3.92 9.30
CA ASP A 571 3.22 4.29 8.47
C ASP A 571 2.08 4.92 9.29
N THR A 572 1.77 4.36 10.46
CA THR A 572 0.78 4.94 11.39
C THR A 572 1.18 6.36 11.80
N ALA A 573 2.46 6.58 12.14
CA ALA A 573 2.95 7.90 12.51
C ALA A 573 2.87 8.90 11.34
N ILE A 574 3.19 8.48 10.11
CA ILE A 574 3.10 9.36 8.93
C ILE A 574 1.65 9.74 8.66
N ASN A 575 0.70 8.81 8.77
CA ASN A 575 -0.73 9.11 8.61
C ASN A 575 -1.22 10.14 9.65
N GLU A 576 -0.86 9.96 10.92
CA GLU A 576 -1.19 10.94 11.97
C GLU A 576 -0.58 12.33 11.70
N ILE A 577 0.70 12.40 11.32
CA ILE A 577 1.35 13.67 10.96
C ILE A 577 0.65 14.31 9.75
N THR A 578 0.28 13.50 8.76
CA THR A 578 -0.39 13.97 7.53
C THR A 578 -1.76 14.56 7.86
N ASP A 579 -2.55 13.91 8.70
CA ASP A 579 -3.86 14.38 9.15
C ASP A 579 -3.76 15.69 9.95
N ILE A 580 -2.77 15.79 10.85
CA ILE A 580 -2.49 17.03 11.59
C ILE A 580 -2.11 18.15 10.62
N CYS A 581 -1.22 17.87 9.66
CA CYS A 581 -0.79 18.85 8.66
C CYS A 581 -1.96 19.35 7.81
N ASP A 582 -2.91 18.48 7.45
CA ASP A 582 -4.08 18.89 6.69
C ASP A 582 -5.01 19.81 7.49
N ARG A 583 -5.23 19.54 8.78
CA ARG A 583 -5.99 20.42 9.68
C ARG A 583 -5.29 21.78 9.85
N ILE A 584 -3.96 21.78 10.00
CA ILE A 584 -3.15 23.00 10.09
C ILE A 584 -3.22 23.81 8.79
N LYS A 585 -3.10 23.14 7.62
CA LYS A 585 -3.23 23.78 6.30
C LYS A 585 -4.62 24.37 6.09
N GLN A 586 -5.67 23.71 6.57
CA GLN A 586 -7.04 24.23 6.53
C GLN A 586 -7.14 25.52 7.35
N SER A 587 -6.58 25.53 8.56
CA SER A 587 -6.50 26.74 9.40
C SER A 587 -5.73 27.88 8.69
N ALA A 588 -4.56 27.58 8.12
CA ALA A 588 -3.74 28.55 7.38
C ALA A 588 -4.49 29.17 6.19
N THR A 589 -5.27 28.35 5.48
CA THR A 589 -6.07 28.78 4.33
C THR A 589 -7.18 29.74 4.76
N GLY A 590 -7.78 29.53 5.94
CA GLY A 590 -8.82 30.40 6.49
C GLY A 590 -8.30 31.78 6.90
N THR A 591 -7.20 31.85 7.64
CA THR A 591 -6.64 33.14 8.10
C THR A 591 -5.86 33.89 7.03
N LYS A 592 -5.38 33.18 5.99
CA LYS A 592 -4.49 33.67 4.92
C LYS A 592 -3.14 34.19 5.46
N ARG A 593 -2.11 34.18 4.60
CA ARG A 593 -0.75 34.68 4.86
C ARG A 593 -0.12 34.12 6.15
N ARG A 594 -0.34 32.83 6.43
CA ARG A 594 0.18 32.16 7.61
C ARG A 594 1.11 31.01 7.21
N VAL A 595 2.25 30.93 7.88
CA VAL A 595 3.21 29.83 7.76
C VAL A 595 3.22 29.08 9.08
N PHE A 596 3.11 27.76 9.03
CA PHE A 596 3.27 26.89 10.19
C PHE A 596 4.60 26.15 10.11
N ILE A 597 5.30 26.10 11.24
CA ILE A 597 6.46 25.24 11.44
C ILE A 597 6.00 24.13 12.38
N ALA A 598 6.03 22.89 11.92
CA ALA A 598 5.60 21.73 12.69
C ALA A 598 6.81 20.81 12.93
N GLU A 599 7.11 20.55 14.20
CA GLU A 599 8.16 19.64 14.60
C GLU A 599 7.65 18.20 14.63
N THR A 600 8.44 17.29 14.09
CA THR A 600 8.14 15.86 13.96
C THR A 600 9.07 15.03 14.83
N MET A 601 8.61 13.85 15.24
CA MET A 601 9.46 12.87 15.90
C MET A 601 10.40 12.21 14.88
N GLY A 602 11.38 11.43 15.35
CA GLY A 602 12.36 10.75 14.48
C GLY A 602 13.76 10.71 15.09
N GLY A 603 14.02 11.57 16.09
CA GLY A 603 15.35 11.73 16.67
C GLY A 603 16.30 12.29 15.61
N TYR A 604 17.37 11.56 15.31
CA TYR A 604 18.29 11.93 14.24
C TYR A 604 17.89 11.40 12.86
N CYS A 605 16.82 10.60 12.77
CA CYS A 605 16.33 10.09 11.50
C CYS A 605 15.22 10.98 10.95
N GLY A 606 15.47 11.59 9.79
CA GLY A 606 14.56 12.49 9.08
C GLY A 606 13.41 11.80 8.35
N TYR A 607 13.29 10.46 8.41
CA TYR A 607 12.29 9.70 7.64
C TYR A 607 10.87 10.23 7.81
N LEU A 608 10.42 10.48 9.05
CA LEU A 608 9.07 11.00 9.31
C LEU A 608 8.89 12.41 8.74
N ALA A 609 9.85 13.31 8.93
CA ALA A 609 9.83 14.67 8.40
C ALA A 609 9.77 14.68 6.87
N THR A 610 10.62 13.90 6.20
CA THR A 610 10.69 13.82 4.74
C THR A 610 9.41 13.22 4.15
N MET A 611 8.98 12.07 4.67
CA MET A 611 7.83 11.35 4.10
C MET A 611 6.51 12.08 4.40
N ALA A 612 6.34 12.62 5.60
CA ALA A 612 5.19 13.46 5.90
C ALA A 612 5.22 14.79 5.15
N GLY A 613 6.40 15.35 4.88
CA GLY A 613 6.58 16.55 4.05
C GLY A 613 6.08 16.32 2.62
N LEU A 614 6.45 15.18 2.05
CA LEU A 614 5.96 14.74 0.74
C LEU A 614 4.45 14.49 0.73
N ALA A 615 3.91 13.80 1.74
CA ALA A 615 2.48 13.46 1.86
C ALA A 615 1.59 14.69 2.15
N SER A 616 2.10 15.68 2.90
CA SER A 616 1.37 16.91 3.25
C SER A 616 1.55 18.02 2.21
N GLY A 617 2.58 17.91 1.35
CA GLY A 617 2.98 18.96 0.42
C GLY A 617 3.54 20.17 1.16
N ALA A 618 4.40 19.91 2.16
CA ALA A 618 5.18 20.93 2.84
C ALA A 618 6.11 21.66 1.86
N ASP A 619 6.40 22.91 2.17
CA ASP A 619 7.29 23.76 1.39
C ASP A 619 8.76 23.44 1.67
N ALA A 620 9.08 23.06 2.90
CA ALA A 620 10.40 22.59 3.32
C ALA A 620 10.26 21.52 4.41
N ALA A 621 11.23 20.61 4.47
CA ALA A 621 11.38 19.63 5.54
C ALA A 621 12.85 19.59 5.96
N TYR A 622 13.16 20.11 7.14
CA TYR A 622 14.52 20.12 7.66
C TYR A 622 14.82 18.80 8.35
N ILE A 623 15.92 18.16 7.98
CA ILE A 623 16.33 16.85 8.50
C ILE A 623 17.81 16.87 8.91
N ASN A 624 18.25 15.90 9.70
CA ASN A 624 19.65 15.83 10.16
C ASN A 624 20.59 15.32 9.06
N GLU A 625 20.07 14.50 8.15
CA GLU A 625 20.81 13.88 7.06
C GLU A 625 21.24 14.89 5.98
N GLU A 626 20.53 16.02 5.87
CA GLU A 626 20.83 17.12 4.94
C GLU A 626 21.23 18.37 5.72
N LYS A 627 22.49 18.79 5.58
CA LYS A 627 22.98 20.00 6.25
C LYS A 627 22.39 21.24 5.60
N PHE A 628 21.78 22.11 6.39
CA PHE A 628 21.29 23.42 5.97
C PHE A 628 21.93 24.52 6.83
N GLY A 629 22.18 25.67 6.23
CA GLY A 629 22.71 26.87 6.87
C GLY A 629 21.75 28.06 6.75
N VAL A 630 22.24 29.24 7.16
CA VAL A 630 21.45 30.48 7.10
C VAL A 630 21.09 30.88 5.67
N ILE A 631 21.91 30.51 4.69
CA ILE A 631 21.67 30.82 3.27
C ILE A 631 20.46 30.04 2.76
N ASP A 632 20.38 28.74 3.05
CA ASP A 632 19.27 27.89 2.62
C ASP A 632 17.95 28.35 3.25
N LEU A 633 17.97 28.63 4.56
CA LEU A 633 16.82 29.22 5.26
C LEU A 633 16.36 30.54 4.64
N LYS A 634 17.29 31.38 4.20
CA LYS A 634 16.96 32.64 3.53
C LYS A 634 16.28 32.39 2.18
N GLN A 635 16.77 31.43 1.41
CA GLN A 635 16.17 31.04 0.12
C GLN A 635 14.74 30.50 0.31
N ASP A 636 14.52 29.68 1.32
CA ASP A 636 13.18 29.15 1.65
C ASP A 636 12.20 30.26 2.06
N VAL A 637 12.68 31.25 2.83
CA VAL A 637 11.88 32.42 3.21
C VAL A 637 11.55 33.28 1.98
N GLU A 638 12.50 33.50 1.07
CA GLU A 638 12.28 34.21 -0.19
C GLU A 638 11.26 33.46 -1.07
N HIS A 639 11.38 32.14 -1.17
CA HIS A 639 10.42 31.28 -1.87
C HIS A 639 9.01 31.40 -1.27
N LEU A 640 8.87 31.30 0.05
CA LEU A 640 7.59 31.45 0.75
C LEU A 640 6.99 32.84 0.57
N LYS A 641 7.82 33.88 0.58
CA LYS A 641 7.40 35.26 0.31
C LYS A 641 6.83 35.38 -1.10
N ASP A 642 7.51 34.87 -2.11
CA ASP A 642 7.05 34.90 -3.49
C ASP A 642 5.78 34.06 -3.69
N LYS A 643 5.70 32.90 -3.04
CA LYS A 643 4.50 32.05 -3.04
C LYS A 643 3.28 32.80 -2.50
N ILE A 644 3.43 33.53 -1.40
CA ILE A 644 2.34 34.25 -0.73
C ILE A 644 1.98 35.54 -1.47
N LEU A 645 2.96 36.28 -2.00
CA LEU A 645 2.72 37.57 -2.64
C LEU A 645 2.31 37.43 -4.10
N ASN A 646 2.92 36.51 -4.85
CA ASN A 646 2.85 36.46 -6.31
C ASN A 646 2.10 35.23 -6.85
N ALA A 647 2.15 34.08 -6.17
CA ALA A 647 1.59 32.82 -6.70
C ALA A 647 0.14 32.52 -6.28
N GLY A 648 -0.49 33.41 -5.49
CA GLY A 648 -1.89 33.27 -5.06
C GLY A 648 -2.14 32.18 -3.99
N VAL A 649 -1.09 31.48 -3.52
CA VAL A 649 -1.20 30.47 -2.46
C VAL A 649 -0.78 31.09 -1.12
N LEU A 650 -1.77 31.59 -0.38
CA LEU A 650 -1.58 32.38 0.84
C LEU A 650 -1.28 31.54 2.10
N ARG A 651 -0.52 30.45 1.99
CA ARG A 651 -0.15 29.58 3.11
C ARG A 651 1.25 28.99 2.94
N GLY A 652 1.91 28.68 4.05
CA GLY A 652 3.14 27.89 4.08
C GLY A 652 3.09 26.79 5.15
N LEU A 653 3.77 25.68 4.88
CA LEU A 653 3.98 24.60 5.85
C LEU A 653 5.44 24.16 5.79
N VAL A 654 6.09 24.13 6.94
CA VAL A 654 7.48 23.71 7.09
C VAL A 654 7.53 22.62 8.15
N LEU A 655 8.19 21.51 7.85
CA LEU A 655 8.45 20.44 8.80
C LEU A 655 9.87 20.51 9.34
N ARG A 656 10.06 20.10 10.59
CA ARG A 656 11.35 20.06 11.27
C ARG A 656 11.50 18.79 12.09
#